data_AF-A0AAD4PJE6-F1
#
_entry.id   AF-A0AAD4PJE6-F1
#
_cell.length_a   1.000
_cell.length_b   1.000
_cell.length_c   1.000
_cell.angle_alpha   90.00
_cell.angle_beta   90.00
_cell.angle_gamma   90.00
#
_symmetry.space_group_name_H-M   'P 1'
#
loop_
_entity.id
_entity.type
_entity.pdbx_description
1 polymer ?
#
loop_
_entity_poly.entity_id
_entity_poly.type
_entity_poly.pdbx_seq_one_letter_code
_entity_poly.pdbx_strand_id
1 'polypeptide(L)'
;AHTSQAQMHSSGATAGVSFANAGVNAAAPSPLAEVAKPRRMYAMCPPQFQRVGYDCYSLVSQRSSWLEAHFFCKDKNANLAEPTKYADRKLRTFLERKDSLAGEHDPIWIGATYDHHNMFWQWSASSRNLTYNAFTEMDPTYVQLISNSKPLENSCAVYDPASKYRWSARSCPDKLRFICQHKMPKVSAANREKIYNRWNTTYPGALANEVVLEVVDRRGNDRRYHRRVKAEGSDEEMIIRARKRGPGNRRYQQRNRLQQQQRQQQQQQQQQPAHHNDVNYPQRQQRPRKRPRLNTTPAPVNEVSSTIAGQTSTTATNPQKMTAYDLKLQRQREKEQRRQQRKLERQQRMRQERRERRRKMQEEQRKRKQLEEQQRQQQQQQHQETPQQHEPQSEPDALRQRKIEEQQRLDREERERLEKQQKQQQLKEQKQRELQQLQQQHEEAARQRAADDEALRLRQERLQKQREREEEERLAREELQRKQQEAQEEANRQYTEQRLAEEKRLREEHEERLKQLKSEQERKLQEAHEAKRREQKAIQEQLEEQERLRQEQIRREQEEEEKRLELERLEETRRFEQRELARLHEENARREELQRQREAEIAQRKADERKLAEEEERLRQEVKEEEKARSRQLEEEMKRAEEERKQREADEKAAAAAKAEQQKEKFEEANKIENARVADSLQDKRRQYASRISKLSPEDQERFAEMRKMRKQMKERLLKQQEQKKLKRIEEAIRLNNLQ
;
A
#
# COMPACT_ATOMS: atom_id res chain seq x y z
N ALA A 1 -12.31 -53.73 47.25
CA ALA A 1 -10.86 -53.86 47.50
C ALA A 1 -10.18 -52.52 47.19
N HIS A 2 -9.64 -51.93 48.27
CA HIS A 2 -8.72 -50.80 48.43
C HIS A 2 -8.68 -49.58 47.49
N THR A 3 -9.07 -48.47 48.12
CA THR A 3 -8.77 -47.05 47.94
C THR A 3 -7.32 -46.67 48.33
N SER A 4 -6.73 -45.62 47.75
CA SER A 4 -5.97 -44.50 48.40
C SER A 4 -5.14 -43.72 47.34
N GLN A 5 -5.42 -42.43 47.11
CA GLN A 5 -4.88 -41.20 47.71
C GLN A 5 -3.57 -40.68 47.09
N ALA A 6 -3.63 -39.43 46.63
CA ALA A 6 -2.49 -38.61 46.23
C ALA A 6 -1.94 -37.86 47.45
N GLN A 7 -0.62 -37.89 47.64
CA GLN A 7 0.10 -37.13 48.67
C GLN A 7 0.97 -36.05 48.02
N MET A 8 0.77 -34.81 48.45
CA MET A 8 1.72 -33.71 48.29
C MET A 8 2.84 -33.86 49.32
N HIS A 9 4.08 -33.61 48.91
CA HIS A 9 5.19 -33.33 49.83
C HIS A 9 5.73 -31.92 49.60
N SER A 10 5.69 -31.15 50.68
CA SER A 10 6.36 -29.89 50.92
C SER A 10 7.70 -30.12 51.64
N SER A 11 8.71 -29.30 51.31
CA SER A 11 9.83 -28.78 52.15
C SER A 11 10.98 -28.42 51.20
N GLY A 12 11.78 -27.37 51.36
CA GLY A 12 11.95 -26.36 52.40
C GLY A 12 13.34 -25.78 52.17
N ALA A 13 13.50 -24.45 52.12
CA ALA A 13 14.81 -23.80 52.14
C ALA A 13 14.73 -22.55 53.01
N THR A 14 15.40 -22.64 54.14
CA THR A 14 15.55 -21.68 55.24
C THR A 14 16.37 -20.46 54.83
N ALA A 15 15.87 -19.26 55.15
CA ALA A 15 16.63 -18.01 55.09
C ALA A 15 17.16 -17.68 56.50
N GLY A 16 18.49 -17.75 56.68
CA GLY A 16 19.16 -17.24 57.86
C GLY A 16 19.39 -15.74 57.73
N VAL A 17 18.85 -14.96 58.66
CA VAL A 17 19.09 -13.52 58.81
C VAL A 17 20.02 -13.34 60.01
N SER A 18 21.24 -12.85 59.77
CA SER A 18 22.15 -12.41 60.84
C SER A 18 21.96 -10.91 61.07
N PHE A 19 21.62 -10.54 62.31
CA PHE A 19 21.66 -9.17 62.82
C PHE A 19 23.00 -8.92 63.53
N ALA A 20 23.66 -7.81 63.23
CA ALA A 20 24.69 -7.20 64.07
C ALA A 20 24.59 -5.68 63.97
N ASN A 21 24.96 -5.02 65.07
CA ASN A 21 24.35 -3.80 65.60
C ASN A 21 25.21 -2.53 65.42
N ALA A 22 24.51 -1.38 65.41
CA ALA A 22 24.92 -0.02 65.83
C ALA A 22 26.00 0.80 65.07
N GLY A 23 25.63 2.06 64.78
CA GLY A 23 26.55 3.15 64.42
C GLY A 23 25.85 4.32 63.71
N VAL A 24 25.32 5.26 64.48
CA VAL A 24 24.63 6.48 64.02
C VAL A 24 25.63 7.46 63.40
N ASN A 25 25.41 7.90 62.15
CA ASN A 25 25.41 9.32 61.74
C ASN A 25 25.29 9.51 60.21
N ALA A 26 24.47 10.51 59.87
CA ALA A 26 24.51 11.33 58.66
C ALA A 26 23.93 10.80 57.33
N ALA A 27 23.10 11.69 56.77
CA ALA A 27 22.57 11.76 55.41
C ALA A 27 21.46 10.74 55.03
N ALA A 28 20.26 11.29 54.83
CA ALA A 28 19.16 10.61 54.16
C ALA A 28 19.62 9.99 52.83
N PRO A 29 19.41 8.68 52.58
CA PRO A 29 19.63 8.12 51.27
C PRO A 29 18.48 8.55 50.36
N SER A 30 18.83 9.22 49.26
CA SER A 30 18.00 9.35 48.06
C SER A 30 17.31 8.01 47.72
N PRO A 31 16.08 8.01 47.18
CA PRO A 31 15.36 6.78 46.90
C PRO A 31 16.17 5.91 45.94
N LEU A 32 16.68 4.79 46.46
CA LEU A 32 17.35 3.76 45.69
C LEU A 32 16.45 3.34 44.54
N ALA A 33 17.06 3.34 43.35
CA ALA A 33 16.47 2.92 42.10
C ALA A 33 15.70 1.61 42.29
N GLU A 34 14.39 1.68 42.06
CA GLU A 34 13.53 0.53 41.81
C GLU A 34 14.27 -0.37 40.80
N VAL A 35 14.73 -1.54 41.25
CA VAL A 35 15.41 -2.51 40.37
C VAL A 35 14.38 -2.93 39.34
N ALA A 36 14.40 -2.25 38.19
CA ALA A 36 13.44 -2.45 37.12
C ALA A 36 13.46 -3.92 36.72
N LYS A 37 12.36 -4.64 37.01
CA LYS A 37 12.21 -6.05 36.64
C LYS A 37 12.60 -6.22 35.16
N PRO A 38 13.45 -7.21 34.82
CA PRO A 38 13.87 -7.42 33.45
C PRO A 38 12.63 -7.61 32.58
N ARG A 39 12.54 -6.84 31.51
CA ARG A 39 11.34 -6.84 30.66
C ARG A 39 11.27 -8.18 29.94
N ARG A 40 10.18 -8.90 30.17
CA ARG A 40 9.92 -10.20 29.54
C ARG A 40 9.33 -10.01 28.14
N MET A 41 9.91 -10.71 27.17
CA MET A 41 9.37 -10.92 25.83
C MET A 41 9.06 -12.41 25.66
N TYR A 42 8.31 -12.76 24.62
CA TYR A 42 7.91 -14.13 24.32
C TYR A 42 8.32 -14.46 22.90
N ALA A 43 9.14 -15.48 22.74
CA ALA A 43 9.36 -16.17 21.49
C ALA A 43 8.26 -17.22 21.32
N MET A 44 7.51 -17.17 20.23
CA MET A 44 6.39 -18.08 20.01
C MET A 44 6.66 -18.98 18.80
N CYS A 45 6.50 -20.28 18.96
CA CYS A 45 6.45 -21.25 17.87
C CYS A 45 5.01 -21.78 17.71
N PRO A 46 4.55 -22.02 16.47
CA PRO A 46 3.25 -22.66 16.27
C PRO A 46 3.19 -24.03 16.96
N PRO A 47 1.99 -24.54 17.26
CA PRO A 47 1.81 -25.90 17.77
C PRO A 47 2.51 -26.91 16.86
N GLN A 48 3.12 -27.95 17.43
CA GLN A 48 3.94 -28.97 16.72
C GLN A 48 5.26 -28.45 16.10
N PHE A 49 5.64 -27.19 16.32
CA PHE A 49 6.96 -26.67 15.95
C PHE A 49 7.87 -26.59 17.18
N GLN A 50 9.11 -27.06 17.01
CA GLN A 50 10.16 -27.00 18.01
C GLN A 50 11.12 -25.87 17.70
N ARG A 51 11.61 -25.18 18.73
CA ARG A 51 12.58 -24.09 18.56
C ARG A 51 13.97 -24.67 18.28
N VAL A 52 14.56 -24.27 17.17
CA VAL A 52 15.97 -24.55 16.86
C VAL A 52 16.66 -23.22 16.56
N GLY A 53 17.44 -22.72 17.53
CA GLY A 53 18.04 -21.39 17.47
C GLY A 53 16.99 -20.27 17.39
N TYR A 54 16.99 -19.53 16.27
CA TYR A 54 16.18 -18.31 16.10
C TYR A 54 14.84 -18.53 15.39
N ASP A 55 14.62 -19.73 14.86
CA ASP A 55 13.47 -20.11 14.05
C ASP A 55 12.80 -21.37 14.64
N CYS A 56 11.57 -21.62 14.19
CA CYS A 56 10.77 -22.77 14.62
C CYS A 56 10.75 -23.79 13.49
N TYR A 57 10.94 -25.06 13.81
CA TYR A 57 10.96 -26.14 12.83
C TYR A 57 10.01 -27.27 13.23
N SER A 58 9.36 -27.89 12.25
CA SER A 58 8.51 -29.06 12.44
C SER A 58 8.94 -30.14 11.45
N LEU A 59 9.42 -31.25 11.98
CA LEU A 59 9.77 -32.43 11.19
C LEU A 59 8.51 -33.27 11.01
N VAL A 60 8.12 -33.46 9.74
CA VAL A 60 6.90 -34.18 9.38
C VAL A 60 7.31 -35.59 8.92
N SER A 61 6.75 -36.61 9.57
CA SER A 61 7.06 -38.01 9.25
C SER A 61 6.36 -38.53 7.99
N GLN A 62 5.38 -37.79 7.45
CA GLN A 62 4.74 -38.12 6.18
C GLN A 62 5.75 -38.03 5.04
N ARG A 63 5.76 -39.04 4.17
CA ARG A 63 6.58 -39.07 2.96
C ARG A 63 5.79 -38.49 1.78
N SER A 64 6.34 -37.46 1.15
CA SER A 64 5.71 -36.73 0.05
C SER A 64 6.75 -36.31 -0.98
N SER A 65 6.29 -36.03 -2.19
CA SER A 65 7.16 -35.37 -3.19
C SER A 65 7.58 -33.98 -2.69
N TRP A 66 8.66 -33.43 -3.23
CA TRP A 66 9.13 -32.11 -2.81
C TRP A 66 8.06 -31.02 -2.98
N LEU A 67 7.29 -31.08 -4.08
CA LEU A 67 6.24 -30.11 -4.38
C LEU A 67 5.06 -30.21 -3.39
N GLU A 68 4.61 -31.43 -3.09
CA GLU A 68 3.57 -31.67 -2.08
C GLU A 68 4.02 -31.21 -0.69
N ALA A 69 5.26 -31.52 -0.31
CA ALA A 69 5.85 -31.06 0.95
C ALA A 69 5.85 -29.54 1.04
N HIS A 70 6.17 -28.84 -0.06
CA HIS A 70 6.16 -27.39 -0.10
C HIS A 70 4.76 -26.82 0.18
N PHE A 71 3.72 -27.35 -0.48
CA PHE A 71 2.34 -26.93 -0.23
C PHE A 71 1.86 -27.29 1.18
N PHE A 72 2.23 -28.45 1.70
CA PHE A 72 1.89 -28.83 3.07
C PHE A 72 2.43 -27.83 4.10
N CYS A 73 3.69 -27.41 3.96
CA CYS A 73 4.26 -26.41 4.85
C CYS A 73 3.55 -25.06 4.69
N LYS A 74 3.18 -24.67 3.46
CA LYS A 74 2.44 -23.43 3.17
C LYS A 74 1.06 -23.40 3.83
N ASP A 75 0.32 -24.50 3.78
CA ASP A 75 -0.99 -24.62 4.43
C ASP A 75 -0.92 -24.44 5.95
N LYS A 76 0.22 -24.84 6.53
CA LYS A 76 0.53 -24.63 7.96
C LYS A 76 1.07 -23.24 8.29
N ASN A 77 0.96 -22.27 7.36
CA ASN A 77 1.55 -20.94 7.41
C ASN A 77 3.08 -20.94 7.63
N ALA A 78 3.76 -22.00 7.20
CA ALA A 78 5.19 -22.18 7.24
C ALA A 78 5.74 -22.29 5.80
N ASN A 79 7.05 -22.48 5.66
CA ASN A 79 7.69 -22.80 4.39
C ASN A 79 8.48 -24.09 4.55
N LEU A 80 8.85 -24.74 3.45
CA LEU A 80 9.93 -25.74 3.51
C LEU A 80 11.20 -25.07 4.07
N ALA A 81 12.03 -25.83 4.79
CA ALA A 81 13.14 -25.23 5.52
C ALA A 81 14.16 -24.55 4.60
N GLU A 82 14.41 -23.28 4.87
CA GLU A 82 15.46 -22.44 4.28
C GLU A 82 16.49 -22.06 5.37
N PRO A 83 17.36 -23.02 5.76
CA PRO A 83 18.34 -22.81 6.80
C PRO A 83 19.44 -21.82 6.36
N THR A 84 19.60 -20.73 7.11
CA THR A 84 20.77 -19.84 6.96
C THR A 84 22.03 -20.52 7.53
N LYS A 85 23.24 -20.05 7.15
CA LYS A 85 24.54 -20.60 7.62
C LYS A 85 24.60 -20.99 9.10
N TYR A 86 24.11 -20.13 10.00
CA TYR A 86 24.12 -20.40 11.44
C TYR A 86 22.97 -21.31 11.91
N ALA A 87 21.84 -21.28 11.20
CA ALA A 87 20.69 -22.13 11.50
C ALA A 87 20.93 -23.56 11.02
N ASP A 88 21.60 -23.74 9.88
CA ASP A 88 21.94 -25.04 9.28
C ASP A 88 22.68 -25.93 10.27
N ARG A 89 23.80 -25.46 10.84
CA ARG A 89 24.58 -26.22 11.83
C ARG A 89 23.72 -26.70 13.00
N LYS A 90 22.85 -25.84 13.55
CA LYS A 90 21.98 -26.22 14.67
C LYS A 90 20.89 -27.19 14.25
N LEU A 91 20.37 -27.03 13.03
CA LEU A 91 19.35 -27.91 12.48
C LEU A 91 19.91 -29.31 12.24
N ARG A 92 21.14 -29.43 11.75
CA ARG A 92 21.85 -30.71 11.60
C ARG A 92 21.98 -31.45 12.92
N THR A 93 22.51 -30.81 13.96
CA THR A 93 22.61 -31.44 15.30
C THR A 93 21.24 -31.79 15.88
N PHE A 94 20.21 -30.99 15.60
CA PHE A 94 18.84 -31.30 16.00
C PHE A 94 18.30 -32.54 15.27
N LEU A 95 18.50 -32.63 13.96
CA LEU A 95 18.07 -33.76 13.14
C LEU A 95 18.81 -35.04 13.53
N GLU A 96 20.14 -34.99 13.66
CA GLU A 96 20.96 -36.10 14.16
C GLU A 96 20.41 -36.65 15.47
N ARG A 97 20.16 -35.78 16.45
CA ARG A 97 19.59 -36.20 17.75
C ARG A 97 18.19 -36.78 17.61
N LYS A 98 17.34 -36.20 16.77
CA LYS A 98 15.94 -36.65 16.59
C LYS A 98 15.87 -38.02 15.94
N ASP A 99 16.62 -38.21 14.88
CA ASP A 99 16.65 -39.47 14.14
C ASP A 99 17.40 -40.56 14.91
N SER A 100 18.46 -40.24 15.67
CA SER A 100 19.06 -41.20 16.62
C SER A 100 18.09 -41.70 17.68
N LEU A 101 17.09 -40.91 18.07
CA LEU A 101 16.06 -41.32 19.03
C LEU A 101 14.90 -42.09 18.37
N ALA A 102 14.58 -41.77 17.11
CA ALA A 102 13.48 -42.40 16.38
C ALA A 102 13.90 -43.67 15.61
N GLY A 103 15.19 -43.85 15.34
CA GLY A 103 15.71 -44.94 14.51
C GLY A 103 15.42 -44.78 13.01
N GLU A 104 14.99 -43.60 12.56
CA GLU A 104 14.67 -43.33 11.15
C GLU A 104 15.76 -42.47 10.51
N HIS A 105 16.52 -43.04 9.58
CA HIS A 105 17.63 -42.37 8.88
C HIS A 105 17.35 -42.13 7.39
N ASP A 106 16.14 -41.66 7.09
CA ASP A 106 15.76 -41.28 5.72
C ASP A 106 16.19 -39.84 5.39
N PRO A 107 16.51 -39.53 4.12
CA PRO A 107 16.74 -38.15 3.69
C PRO A 107 15.52 -37.25 3.89
N ILE A 108 15.76 -35.97 4.18
CA ILE A 108 14.71 -35.01 4.56
C ILE A 108 14.70 -33.83 3.60
N TRP A 109 13.57 -33.55 2.94
CA TRP A 109 13.42 -32.42 2.02
C TRP A 109 13.65 -31.07 2.69
N ILE A 110 14.40 -30.20 2.00
CA ILE A 110 14.58 -28.78 2.32
C ILE A 110 14.18 -27.89 1.15
N GLY A 111 13.94 -26.61 1.41
CA GLY A 111 13.30 -25.69 0.47
C GLY A 111 14.16 -25.20 -0.68
N ALA A 112 15.26 -25.86 -1.03
CA ALA A 112 16.10 -25.47 -2.16
C ALA A 112 15.82 -26.34 -3.40
N THR A 113 15.77 -25.69 -4.55
CA THR A 113 15.55 -26.30 -5.87
C THR A 113 16.61 -25.81 -6.84
N TYR A 114 17.01 -26.66 -7.77
CA TYR A 114 17.93 -26.28 -8.82
C TYR A 114 17.18 -25.66 -10.00
N ASP A 115 17.56 -24.43 -10.38
CA ASP A 115 17.09 -23.82 -11.61
C ASP A 115 17.99 -24.28 -12.76
N HIS A 116 17.48 -25.21 -13.57
CA HIS A 116 18.19 -25.77 -14.72
C HIS A 116 18.40 -24.75 -15.85
N HIS A 117 17.59 -23.70 -15.95
CA HIS A 117 17.75 -22.70 -17.01
C HIS A 117 18.92 -21.77 -16.71
N ASN A 118 19.02 -21.32 -15.45
CA ASN A 118 20.06 -20.39 -15.03
C ASN A 118 21.27 -21.06 -14.35
N MET A 119 21.25 -22.39 -14.21
CA MET A 119 22.32 -23.21 -13.63
C MET A 119 22.73 -22.81 -12.20
N PHE A 120 21.75 -22.47 -11.36
CA PHE A 120 21.99 -22.15 -9.95
C PHE A 120 20.92 -22.69 -9.01
N TRP A 121 21.30 -22.87 -7.74
CA TRP A 121 20.37 -23.23 -6.68
C TRP A 121 19.63 -22.01 -6.13
N GLN A 122 18.33 -22.16 -5.91
CA GLN A 122 17.48 -21.12 -5.33
C GLN A 122 16.57 -21.65 -4.22
N TRP A 123 16.21 -20.76 -3.30
CA TRP A 123 15.24 -21.03 -2.23
C TRP A 123 13.80 -20.83 -2.73
N SER A 124 12.94 -21.82 -2.47
CA SER A 124 11.56 -21.89 -2.96
C SER A 124 10.61 -20.81 -2.44
N ALA A 125 10.70 -20.41 -1.18
CA ALA A 125 9.77 -19.44 -0.59
C ALA A 125 10.22 -17.99 -0.72
N SER A 126 11.54 -17.75 -0.85
CA SER A 126 12.08 -16.40 -1.03
C SER A 126 12.49 -16.09 -2.47
N SER A 127 12.57 -17.09 -3.35
CA SER A 127 13.10 -16.99 -4.72
C SER A 127 14.47 -16.30 -4.76
N ARG A 128 15.27 -16.51 -3.73
CA ARG A 128 16.62 -15.95 -3.59
C ARG A 128 17.65 -17.01 -3.93
N ASN A 129 18.69 -16.59 -4.64
CA ASN A 129 19.84 -17.44 -4.92
C ASN A 129 20.49 -17.90 -3.60
N LEU A 130 21.01 -19.12 -3.60
CA LEU A 130 21.74 -19.66 -2.45
C LEU A 130 23.02 -18.85 -2.20
N THR A 131 23.05 -18.08 -1.12
CA THR A 131 24.26 -17.37 -0.66
C THR A 131 25.20 -18.25 0.16
N TYR A 132 24.69 -19.37 0.68
CA TYR A 132 25.43 -20.33 1.48
C TYR A 132 25.20 -21.71 0.87
N ASN A 133 26.31 -22.40 0.61
CA ASN A 133 26.32 -23.72 0.01
C ASN A 133 26.83 -24.72 1.05
N ALA A 134 25.98 -25.69 1.41
CA ALA A 134 26.33 -26.81 2.29
C ALA A 134 26.14 -28.17 1.60
N PHE A 135 26.11 -28.19 0.27
CA PHE A 135 26.09 -29.42 -0.50
C PHE A 135 27.38 -30.23 -0.24
N THR A 136 27.25 -31.55 -0.22
CA THR A 136 28.39 -32.44 -0.15
C THR A 136 29.12 -32.48 -1.49
N GLU A 137 30.41 -32.17 -1.48
CA GLU A 137 31.29 -32.29 -2.66
C GLU A 137 31.42 -33.74 -3.17
N MET A 138 31.07 -34.72 -2.33
CA MET A 138 31.09 -36.15 -2.66
C MET A 138 29.74 -36.66 -3.20
N ASP A 139 28.73 -35.81 -3.36
CA ASP A 139 27.44 -36.20 -3.93
C ASP A 139 27.55 -36.27 -5.47
N PRO A 140 27.45 -37.47 -6.07
CA PRO A 140 27.58 -37.64 -7.52
C PRO A 140 26.58 -36.80 -8.31
N THR A 141 25.36 -36.62 -7.81
CA THR A 141 24.31 -35.84 -8.48
C THR A 141 24.62 -34.35 -8.41
N TYR A 142 25.12 -33.87 -7.28
CA TYR A 142 25.57 -32.47 -7.15
C TYR A 142 26.78 -32.16 -8.05
N VAL A 143 27.77 -33.05 -8.10
CA VAL A 143 28.93 -32.93 -9.00
C VAL A 143 28.47 -32.94 -10.47
N GLN A 144 27.56 -33.83 -10.84
CA GLN A 144 26.98 -33.91 -12.19
C GLN A 144 26.26 -32.61 -12.60
N LEU A 145 25.51 -31.99 -11.68
CA LEU A 145 24.84 -30.70 -11.92
C LEU A 145 25.82 -29.54 -12.18
N ILE A 146 27.01 -29.55 -11.55
CA ILE A 146 28.05 -28.54 -11.75
C ILE A 146 28.93 -28.83 -12.96
N SER A 147 29.14 -30.11 -13.28
CA SER A 147 29.96 -30.55 -14.41
C SER A 147 29.23 -30.53 -15.76
N ASN A 148 27.99 -30.03 -15.82
CA ASN A 148 27.16 -29.96 -17.03
C ASN A 148 26.91 -31.31 -17.72
N SER A 149 27.05 -32.44 -17.02
CA SER A 149 26.73 -33.76 -17.54
C SER A 149 25.24 -34.06 -17.29
N LYS A 150 24.53 -34.61 -18.29
CA LYS A 150 23.06 -34.89 -18.31
C LYS A 150 22.35 -34.62 -16.98
N PRO A 151 21.91 -33.38 -16.70
CA PRO A 151 21.30 -33.06 -15.42
C PRO A 151 19.97 -33.82 -15.32
N LEU A 152 19.71 -34.49 -14.19
CA LEU A 152 18.39 -35.07 -13.92
C LEU A 152 17.36 -33.94 -13.97
N GLU A 153 16.31 -34.09 -14.79
CA GLU A 153 15.21 -33.14 -14.82
C GLU A 153 14.59 -33.04 -13.41
N ASN A 154 14.65 -31.84 -12.82
CA ASN A 154 14.10 -31.50 -11.50
C ASN A 154 14.90 -32.07 -10.31
N SER A 155 16.01 -31.40 -9.99
CA SER A 155 16.81 -31.67 -8.79
C SER A 155 16.39 -30.79 -7.59
N CYS A 156 16.13 -31.42 -6.46
CA CYS A 156 15.72 -30.80 -5.20
C CYS A 156 16.71 -31.14 -4.08
N ALA A 157 16.84 -30.25 -3.10
CA ALA A 157 17.81 -30.44 -2.02
C ALA A 157 17.21 -31.18 -0.82
N VAL A 158 17.99 -32.07 -0.23
CA VAL A 158 17.67 -32.80 1.01
C VAL A 158 18.78 -32.66 2.03
N TYR A 159 18.46 -32.89 3.30
CA TYR A 159 19.44 -33.31 4.30
C TYR A 159 19.66 -34.82 4.21
N ASP A 160 20.91 -35.24 4.04
CA ASP A 160 21.25 -36.66 3.93
C ASP A 160 21.88 -37.20 5.24
N PRO A 161 21.23 -38.14 5.94
CA PRO A 161 21.77 -38.76 7.15
C PRO A 161 23.15 -39.42 6.93
N ALA A 162 23.39 -40.02 5.76
CA ALA A 162 24.67 -40.66 5.44
C ALA A 162 25.84 -39.65 5.42
N SER A 163 25.53 -38.39 5.12
CA SER A 163 26.50 -37.29 5.07
C SER A 163 26.47 -36.40 6.31
N LYS A 164 26.07 -36.94 7.47
CA LYS A 164 25.89 -36.18 8.72
C LYS A 164 24.97 -34.97 8.52
N TYR A 165 23.87 -35.19 7.80
CA TYR A 165 22.88 -34.18 7.43
C TYR A 165 23.53 -32.99 6.70
N ARG A 166 24.51 -33.21 5.84
CA ARG A 166 24.86 -32.19 4.83
C ARG A 166 23.84 -32.20 3.69
N TRP A 167 23.82 -31.16 2.87
CA TRP A 167 22.85 -31.09 1.78
C TRP A 167 23.29 -32.04 0.65
N SER A 168 22.34 -32.75 0.07
CA SER A 168 22.53 -33.51 -1.16
C SER A 168 21.40 -33.23 -2.14
N ALA A 169 21.61 -33.53 -3.41
CA ALA A 169 20.63 -33.40 -4.47
C ALA A 169 19.89 -34.73 -4.67
N ARG A 170 18.56 -34.67 -4.75
CA ARG A 170 17.68 -35.82 -5.03
C ARG A 170 16.63 -35.45 -6.06
N SER A 171 15.98 -36.44 -6.64
CA SER A 171 14.95 -36.24 -7.66
C SER A 171 13.70 -35.67 -7.00
N CYS A 172 13.20 -34.50 -7.43
CA CYS A 172 12.04 -33.84 -6.80
C CYS A 172 10.77 -34.73 -6.66
N PRO A 173 10.49 -35.69 -7.56
CA PRO A 173 9.38 -36.64 -7.40
C PRO A 173 9.55 -37.67 -6.27
N ASP A 174 10.75 -37.83 -5.71
CA ASP A 174 11.00 -38.82 -4.65
C ASP A 174 10.15 -38.53 -3.41
N LYS A 175 9.61 -39.59 -2.80
CA LYS A 175 8.73 -39.48 -1.63
C LYS A 175 9.56 -39.57 -0.35
N LEU A 176 9.91 -38.42 0.20
CA LEU A 176 10.75 -38.32 1.40
C LEU A 176 10.04 -37.57 2.52
N ARG A 177 10.53 -37.73 3.75
CA ARG A 177 10.13 -36.90 4.89
C ARG A 177 10.57 -35.46 4.64
N PHE A 178 9.94 -34.50 5.30
CA PHE A 178 10.25 -33.10 5.06
C PHE A 178 10.18 -32.27 6.33
N ILE A 179 10.89 -31.14 6.32
CA ILE A 179 10.96 -30.25 7.47
C ILE A 179 10.46 -28.85 7.12
N CYS A 180 9.43 -28.42 7.84
CA CYS A 180 8.87 -27.08 7.72
C CYS A 180 9.60 -26.10 8.65
N GLN A 181 9.84 -24.87 8.18
CA GLN A 181 10.36 -23.75 8.95
C GLN A 181 9.31 -22.64 9.06
N HIS A 182 9.13 -22.13 10.28
CA HIS A 182 8.33 -20.95 10.57
C HIS A 182 9.19 -19.91 11.30
N LYS A 183 9.13 -18.65 10.87
CA LYS A 183 9.86 -17.55 11.56
C LYS A 183 9.28 -17.34 12.95
N MET A 184 10.13 -17.36 13.98
CA MET A 184 9.72 -17.23 15.38
C MET A 184 9.37 -15.77 15.73
N PRO A 185 8.08 -15.41 15.93
CA PRO A 185 7.69 -14.07 16.35
C PRO A 185 8.17 -13.81 17.77
N LYS A 186 8.83 -12.66 17.97
CA LYS A 186 9.30 -12.20 19.28
C LYS A 186 8.41 -11.03 19.70
N VAL A 187 7.50 -11.28 20.63
CA VAL A 187 6.43 -10.35 21.00
C VAL A 187 6.51 -9.96 22.47
N SER A 188 5.95 -8.81 22.82
CA SER A 188 5.72 -8.45 24.23
C SER A 188 4.52 -9.21 24.78
N ALA A 189 4.43 -9.35 26.11
CA ALA A 189 3.27 -9.95 26.80
C ALA A 189 1.91 -9.50 26.22
N ALA A 190 1.71 -8.18 26.08
CA ALA A 190 0.46 -7.59 25.58
C ALA A 190 0.09 -7.95 24.13
N ASN A 191 1.02 -8.47 23.33
CA ASN A 191 0.76 -8.85 21.94
C ASN A 191 0.76 -10.37 21.73
N ARG A 192 0.93 -11.16 22.80
CA ARG A 192 0.93 -12.62 22.78
C ARG A 192 -0.41 -13.17 22.25
N GLU A 193 -1.52 -12.64 22.74
CA GLU A 193 -2.87 -13.04 22.34
C GLU A 193 -3.16 -12.81 20.85
N LYS A 194 -2.59 -11.77 20.24
CA LYS A 194 -2.73 -11.52 18.80
C LYS A 194 -2.11 -12.62 17.95
N ILE A 195 -1.02 -13.23 18.44
CA ILE A 195 -0.37 -14.35 17.75
C ILE A 195 -1.24 -15.60 17.87
N TYR A 196 -1.77 -15.90 19.06
CA TYR A 196 -2.74 -16.99 19.26
C TYR A 196 -3.96 -16.84 18.36
N ASN A 197 -4.60 -15.67 18.35
CA ASN A 197 -5.76 -15.41 17.49
C ASN A 197 -5.45 -15.58 16.00
N ARG A 198 -4.23 -15.23 15.57
CA ARG A 198 -3.81 -15.44 14.18
C ARG A 198 -3.62 -16.91 13.85
N TRP A 199 -3.06 -17.69 14.78
CA TRP A 199 -2.81 -19.11 14.58
C TRP A 199 -4.03 -20.00 14.87
N ASN A 200 -5.05 -19.50 15.55
CA ASN A 200 -6.28 -20.25 15.86
C ASN A 200 -7.01 -20.74 14.60
N THR A 201 -6.86 -20.06 13.46
CA THR A 201 -7.41 -20.53 12.18
C THR A 201 -6.70 -21.78 11.67
N THR A 202 -5.37 -21.85 11.83
CA THR A 202 -4.54 -22.95 11.33
C THR A 202 -4.44 -24.09 12.37
N TYR A 203 -4.48 -23.75 13.65
CA TYR A 203 -4.35 -24.66 14.78
C TYR A 203 -5.46 -24.35 15.81
N PRO A 204 -6.70 -24.82 15.57
CA PRO A 204 -7.84 -24.49 16.43
C PRO A 204 -7.66 -25.07 17.83
N GLY A 205 -7.77 -24.23 18.86
CA GLY A 205 -7.71 -24.64 20.27
C GLY A 205 -6.33 -25.08 20.78
N ALA A 206 -5.29 -25.06 19.94
CA ALA A 206 -3.93 -25.45 20.34
C ALA A 206 -3.09 -24.26 20.81
N LEU A 207 -2.34 -24.44 21.89
CA LEU A 207 -1.43 -23.42 22.40
C LEU A 207 -0.06 -23.49 21.69
N ALA A 208 0.42 -22.33 21.25
CA ALA A 208 1.80 -22.10 20.83
C ALA A 208 2.82 -22.54 21.88
N ASN A 209 3.90 -23.15 21.39
CA ASN A 209 5.10 -23.41 22.18
C ASN A 209 5.83 -22.09 22.40
N GLU A 210 5.68 -21.51 23.58
CA GLU A 210 6.32 -20.24 23.92
C GLU A 210 7.56 -20.42 24.77
N VAL A 211 8.50 -19.51 24.60
CA VAL A 211 9.64 -19.37 25.51
C VAL A 211 9.78 -17.92 25.92
N VAL A 212 9.90 -17.70 27.22
CA VAL A 212 10.15 -16.38 27.79
C VAL A 212 11.57 -15.95 27.43
N LEU A 213 11.68 -14.72 26.96
CA LEU A 213 12.94 -14.07 26.62
C LEU A 213 13.16 -12.90 27.57
N GLU A 214 14.24 -12.95 28.34
CA GLU A 214 14.67 -11.88 29.23
C GLU A 214 15.53 -10.88 28.45
N VAL A 215 15.21 -9.59 28.53
CA VAL A 215 16.01 -8.54 27.88
C VAL A 215 17.25 -8.26 28.74
N VAL A 216 18.44 -8.52 28.19
CA VAL A 216 19.74 -8.37 28.88
C VAL A 216 20.13 -6.90 29.01
N ASP A 217 19.82 -6.08 27.99
CA ASP A 217 20.20 -4.67 27.97
C ASP A 217 19.31 -3.81 28.91
N ARG A 218 19.90 -3.25 29.97
CA ARG A 218 19.24 -2.30 30.90
C ARG A 218 19.06 -0.89 30.34
N ARG A 219 19.65 -0.58 29.18
CA ARG A 219 19.63 0.78 28.57
C ARG A 219 18.30 1.07 27.86
N GLY A 220 17.27 1.38 28.65
CA GLY A 220 16.12 2.18 28.22
C GLY A 220 15.18 1.53 27.18
N ASN A 221 13.96 2.05 27.12
CA ASN A 221 12.86 1.56 26.29
C ASN A 221 13.03 1.86 24.78
N ASP A 222 14.25 2.13 24.32
CA ASP A 222 14.48 2.67 22.98
C ASP A 222 14.49 1.56 21.93
N ARG A 223 13.38 1.47 21.18
CA ARG A 223 13.19 0.50 20.08
C ARG A 223 14.09 0.78 18.87
N ARG A 224 14.92 1.82 18.93
CA ARG A 224 15.84 2.26 17.88
C ARG A 224 17.07 1.36 17.75
N TYR A 225 17.48 0.67 18.82
CA TYR A 225 18.67 -0.18 18.85
C TYR A 225 18.32 -1.67 18.82
N HIS A 226 19.31 -2.47 18.41
CA HIS A 226 19.25 -3.93 18.53
C HIS A 226 19.14 -4.30 20.01
N ARG A 227 18.19 -5.18 20.36
CA ARG A 227 18.01 -5.65 21.73
C ARG A 227 18.60 -7.04 21.89
N ARG A 228 19.50 -7.23 22.84
CA ARG A 228 19.92 -8.56 23.28
C ARG A 228 18.91 -9.15 24.24
N VAL A 229 18.49 -10.38 23.95
CA VAL A 229 17.56 -11.14 24.77
C VAL A 229 18.09 -12.54 25.00
N LYS A 230 17.89 -13.07 26.21
CA LYS A 230 18.29 -14.41 26.62
C LYS A 230 17.03 -15.24 26.82
N ALA A 231 17.00 -16.49 26.34
CA ALA A 231 15.86 -17.36 26.63
C ALA A 231 15.94 -17.89 28.06
N GLU A 232 14.80 -17.96 28.75
CA GLU A 232 14.69 -18.57 30.09
C GLU A 232 15.19 -20.03 30.01
N GLY A 233 16.16 -20.39 30.85
CA GLY A 233 16.79 -21.71 30.87
C GLY A 233 17.84 -21.99 29.79
N SER A 234 18.29 -20.99 29.01
CA SER A 234 19.36 -21.15 28.03
C SER A 234 20.38 -20.01 28.09
N ASP A 235 21.67 -20.32 28.00
CA ASP A 235 22.74 -19.33 27.90
C ASP A 235 22.86 -18.64 26.54
N GLU A 236 21.97 -18.96 25.60
CA GLU A 236 21.99 -18.37 24.26
C GLU A 236 21.45 -16.93 24.25
N GLU A 237 22.33 -15.99 23.94
CA GLU A 237 21.96 -14.62 23.62
C GLU A 237 21.47 -14.48 22.17
N MET A 238 20.33 -13.80 22.03
CA MET A 238 19.68 -13.52 20.76
C MET A 238 19.56 -12.02 20.51
N ILE A 239 19.84 -11.59 19.28
CA ILE A 239 19.70 -10.18 18.90
C ILE A 239 18.38 -9.95 18.16
N ILE A 240 17.47 -9.22 18.80
CA ILE A 240 16.28 -8.66 18.15
C ILE A 240 16.69 -7.39 17.41
N ARG A 241 16.77 -7.49 16.07
CA ARG A 241 17.07 -6.33 15.21
C ARG A 241 16.07 -5.21 15.41
N ALA A 242 16.56 -3.98 15.34
CA ALA A 242 15.76 -2.77 15.47
C ALA A 242 14.87 -2.67 14.23
N ARG A 243 13.63 -2.22 14.40
CA ARG A 243 12.81 -1.87 13.24
C ARG A 243 13.43 -0.62 12.61
N LYS A 244 14.02 -0.74 11.41
CA LYS A 244 14.36 0.41 10.57
C LYS A 244 13.07 1.23 10.40
N ARG A 245 13.00 2.40 11.03
CA ARG A 245 11.97 3.39 10.68
C ARG A 245 12.24 3.77 9.22
N GLY A 246 11.30 3.45 8.34
CA GLY A 246 11.35 3.90 6.96
C GLY A 246 11.53 5.44 6.88
N PRO A 247 12.10 5.97 5.79
CA PRO A 247 12.44 7.39 5.64
C PRO A 247 11.30 8.36 6.01
N GLY A 248 10.04 7.95 5.83
CA GLY A 248 8.86 8.76 6.14
C GLY A 248 8.69 9.13 7.62
N ASN A 249 9.30 8.40 8.56
CA ASN A 249 9.09 8.61 9.99
C ASN A 249 10.09 9.61 10.63
N ARG A 250 11.19 9.95 9.95
CA ARG A 250 12.13 11.02 10.39
C ARG A 250 11.52 12.41 10.20
N ARG A 251 10.80 12.63 9.09
CA ARG A 251 10.09 13.89 8.77
C ARG A 251 9.03 14.25 9.81
N TYR A 252 8.34 13.24 10.35
CA TYR A 252 7.26 13.45 11.33
C TYR A 252 7.80 13.82 12.72
N GLN A 253 8.96 13.28 13.12
CA GLN A 253 9.55 13.60 14.43
C GLN A 253 10.22 14.98 14.47
N GLN A 254 10.86 15.43 13.38
CA GLN A 254 11.39 16.80 13.29
C GLN A 254 10.26 17.84 13.38
N ARG A 255 9.16 17.60 12.68
CA ARG A 255 7.97 18.48 12.71
C ARG A 255 7.35 18.56 14.10
N ASN A 256 7.28 17.46 14.85
CA ASN A 256 6.77 17.48 16.22
C ASN A 256 7.73 18.11 17.23
N ARG A 257 9.06 18.04 17.03
CA ARG A 257 10.04 18.73 17.90
C ARG A 257 9.96 20.25 17.74
N LEU A 258 9.85 20.72 16.50
CA LEU A 258 9.62 22.13 16.18
C LEU A 258 8.27 22.63 16.74
N GLN A 259 7.23 21.79 16.68
CA GLN A 259 5.90 22.13 17.20
C GLN A 259 5.79 22.02 18.75
N GLN A 260 6.72 21.34 19.41
CA GLN A 260 6.85 21.35 20.88
C GLN A 260 7.64 22.56 21.36
N GLN A 261 8.72 22.95 20.66
CA GLN A 261 9.45 24.19 20.94
C GLN A 261 8.56 25.43 20.73
N GLN A 262 7.73 25.45 19.68
CA GLN A 262 6.74 26.53 19.48
C GLN A 262 5.67 26.59 20.58
N ARG A 263 5.28 25.44 21.15
CA ARG A 263 4.31 25.40 22.25
C ARG A 263 4.89 25.84 23.59
N GLN A 264 6.17 25.57 23.85
CA GLN A 264 6.85 26.09 25.04
C GLN A 264 7.09 27.61 24.95
N GLN A 265 7.35 28.14 23.75
CA GLN A 265 7.42 29.59 23.53
C GLN A 265 6.05 30.30 23.67
N GLN A 266 4.95 29.65 23.28
CA GLN A 266 3.60 30.21 23.46
C GLN A 266 3.11 30.19 24.92
N GLN A 267 3.61 29.29 25.77
CA GLN A 267 3.24 29.27 27.19
C GLN A 267 3.99 30.32 28.03
N GLN A 268 5.12 30.86 27.56
CA GLN A 268 5.84 31.94 28.24
C GLN A 268 5.29 33.35 27.94
N GLN A 269 4.42 33.50 26.92
CA GLN A 269 3.82 34.79 26.56
C GLN A 269 2.46 35.08 27.23
N GLN A 270 1.98 34.23 28.14
CA GLN A 270 0.69 34.44 28.85
C GLN A 270 0.80 34.98 30.27
N GLN A 271 1.95 35.52 30.67
CA GLN A 271 2.05 36.25 31.93
C GLN A 271 2.52 37.67 31.66
N GLN A 272 1.58 38.62 31.59
CA GLN A 272 1.69 40.05 31.92
C GLN A 272 0.27 40.67 31.98
N PRO A 273 0.07 41.76 32.76
CA PRO A 273 -0.99 41.84 33.75
C PRO A 273 -2.32 42.42 33.26
N ALA A 274 -3.38 42.07 33.98
CA ALA A 274 -4.74 42.53 33.77
C ALA A 274 -4.85 44.07 33.91
N HIS A 275 -5.45 44.70 32.90
CA HIS A 275 -5.88 46.10 32.95
C HIS A 275 -7.13 46.21 33.83
N HIS A 276 -7.17 47.24 34.67
CA HIS A 276 -8.23 47.50 35.63
C HIS A 276 -9.51 47.96 34.90
N ASN A 277 -10.65 47.39 35.33
CA ASN A 277 -12.03 47.69 34.94
C ASN A 277 -12.57 47.01 33.67
N ASP A 278 -13.09 45.80 33.87
CA ASP A 278 -14.39 45.42 33.32
C ASP A 278 -15.13 44.51 34.33
N VAL A 279 -16.28 44.97 34.81
CA VAL A 279 -17.08 44.31 35.85
C VAL A 279 -18.39 43.79 35.25
N ASN A 280 -18.55 42.47 35.41
CA ASN A 280 -19.76 41.64 35.51
C ASN A 280 -20.63 41.34 34.27
N TYR A 281 -20.59 40.05 33.87
CA TYR A 281 -21.78 39.17 33.86
C TYR A 281 -21.33 37.72 34.22
N PRO A 282 -22.17 36.91 34.90
CA PRO A 282 -21.70 35.81 35.75
C PRO A 282 -21.44 34.48 35.02
N GLN A 283 -20.42 33.78 35.54
CA GLN A 283 -20.00 32.43 35.15
C GLN A 283 -21.10 31.38 35.35
N ARG A 284 -21.34 30.57 34.31
CA ARG A 284 -22.09 29.32 34.43
C ARG A 284 -21.11 28.13 34.52
N GLN A 285 -21.11 27.51 35.69
CA GLN A 285 -20.26 26.37 36.08
C GLN A 285 -20.52 25.14 35.19
N GLN A 286 -19.43 24.52 34.72
CA GLN A 286 -19.47 23.25 33.98
C GLN A 286 -19.62 22.08 34.97
N ARG A 287 -20.68 21.30 34.80
CA ARG A 287 -20.94 20.07 35.57
C ARG A 287 -20.06 18.89 35.08
N PRO A 288 -19.51 18.07 35.99
CA PRO A 288 -18.72 16.89 35.65
C PRO A 288 -19.61 15.70 35.24
N ARG A 289 -19.26 15.03 34.13
CA ARG A 289 -19.90 13.77 33.71
C ARG A 289 -19.19 12.57 34.36
N LYS A 290 -19.86 11.93 35.32
CA LYS A 290 -19.51 10.63 35.90
C LYS A 290 -19.81 9.49 34.90
N ARG A 291 -18.90 8.53 34.76
CA ARG A 291 -19.14 7.19 34.18
C ARG A 291 -19.12 6.17 35.32
N PRO A 292 -20.13 5.32 35.52
CA PRO A 292 -20.07 4.25 36.51
C PRO A 292 -19.30 3.05 35.99
N ARG A 293 -18.39 2.52 36.82
CA ARG A 293 -17.90 1.13 36.78
C ARG A 293 -18.80 0.32 37.69
N LEU A 294 -19.20 -0.89 37.28
CA LEU A 294 -19.75 -1.89 38.18
C LEU A 294 -18.99 -3.21 37.98
N ASN A 295 -18.31 -3.61 39.06
CA ASN A 295 -17.82 -4.95 39.30
C ASN A 295 -19.01 -5.81 39.76
N THR A 296 -19.05 -7.07 39.37
CA THR A 296 -20.03 -8.04 39.84
C THR A 296 -19.31 -9.15 40.60
N THR A 297 -19.74 -9.39 41.83
CA THR A 297 -19.60 -10.69 42.53
C THR A 297 -20.98 -11.06 43.09
N PRO A 298 -21.29 -12.35 43.24
CA PRO A 298 -22.67 -12.86 43.28
C PRO A 298 -23.09 -13.35 44.68
N ALA A 299 -24.40 -13.30 44.98
CA ALA A 299 -25.13 -14.13 45.96
C ALA A 299 -26.66 -13.86 45.84
N PRO A 300 -27.58 -14.58 46.53
CA PRO A 300 -28.22 -15.78 46.01
C PRO A 300 -29.77 -15.74 46.04
N VAL A 301 -30.33 -16.89 45.67
CA VAL A 301 -31.73 -17.36 45.52
C VAL A 301 -32.73 -17.14 46.68
N ASN A 302 -34.00 -16.98 46.26
CA ASN A 302 -35.26 -17.62 46.71
C ASN A 302 -36.45 -16.71 47.11
N GLU A 303 -37.63 -17.22 46.68
CA GLU A 303 -39.00 -17.06 47.20
C GLU A 303 -40.09 -16.31 46.39
N VAL A 304 -40.85 -17.16 45.66
CA VAL A 304 -42.32 -17.29 45.47
C VAL A 304 -43.25 -16.18 45.98
N SER A 305 -44.11 -15.62 45.12
CA SER A 305 -45.59 -15.80 45.15
C SER A 305 -46.33 -15.10 44.01
N SER A 306 -47.53 -15.61 43.73
CA SER A 306 -48.38 -15.55 42.54
C SER A 306 -49.49 -14.49 42.56
N THR A 307 -49.95 -14.04 41.38
CA THR A 307 -51.38 -13.83 40.93
C THR A 307 -51.39 -13.05 39.58
N ILE A 308 -51.83 -13.62 38.45
CA ILE A 308 -53.18 -13.56 37.79
C ILE A 308 -53.64 -12.10 37.55
N ALA A 309 -54.02 -11.59 36.36
CA ALA A 309 -54.55 -12.10 35.09
C ALA A 309 -54.37 -11.05 33.96
N GLY A 310 -54.57 -11.45 32.69
CA GLY A 310 -54.81 -10.51 31.58
C GLY A 310 -54.25 -10.94 30.23
N GLN A 311 -54.74 -12.05 29.67
CA GLN A 311 -54.44 -12.49 28.31
C GLN A 311 -55.21 -11.68 27.26
N THR A 312 -54.51 -11.18 26.24
CA THR A 312 -55.03 -11.07 24.87
C THR A 312 -53.99 -11.68 23.93
N SER A 313 -54.30 -12.88 23.45
CA SER A 313 -53.48 -13.71 22.59
C SER A 313 -53.44 -13.18 21.16
N THR A 314 -52.31 -12.62 20.75
CA THR A 314 -51.90 -12.62 19.34
C THR A 314 -50.96 -13.81 19.11
N THR A 315 -51.25 -14.54 18.05
CA THR A 315 -50.61 -15.79 17.62
C THR A 315 -49.10 -15.66 17.55
N ALA A 316 -48.40 -16.20 18.55
CA ALA A 316 -46.96 -16.37 18.52
C ALA A 316 -46.62 -17.68 17.79
N THR A 317 -46.18 -17.53 16.54
CA THR A 317 -45.55 -18.58 15.76
C THR A 317 -44.34 -19.11 16.51
N ASN A 318 -44.37 -20.42 16.76
CA ASN A 318 -43.31 -21.22 17.38
C ASN A 318 -41.93 -20.81 16.83
N PRO A 319 -40.94 -20.42 17.66
CA PRO A 319 -39.60 -20.10 17.15
C PRO A 319 -38.97 -21.40 16.67
N GLN A 320 -38.94 -21.62 15.35
CA GLN A 320 -38.14 -22.66 14.74
C GLN A 320 -36.72 -22.53 15.28
N LYS A 321 -36.28 -23.56 16.02
CA LYS A 321 -34.90 -23.64 16.52
C LYS A 321 -33.98 -23.66 15.31
N MET A 322 -33.37 -22.50 15.03
CA MET A 322 -32.37 -22.32 13.98
C MET A 322 -31.35 -23.46 14.06
N THR A 323 -31.20 -24.20 12.97
CA THR A 323 -30.29 -25.34 12.94
C THR A 323 -28.85 -24.85 13.06
N ALA A 324 -27.91 -25.75 13.41
CA ALA A 324 -26.49 -25.41 13.45
C ALA A 324 -25.96 -24.88 12.09
N TYR A 325 -26.60 -25.30 10.99
CA TYR A 325 -26.34 -24.79 9.65
C TYR A 325 -26.81 -23.34 9.49
N ASP A 326 -28.02 -23.02 9.96
CA ASP A 326 -28.57 -21.66 9.89
C ASP A 326 -27.76 -20.66 10.73
N LEU A 327 -27.30 -21.08 11.91
CA LEU A 327 -26.40 -20.29 12.76
C LEU A 327 -25.03 -20.06 12.09
N LYS A 328 -24.52 -21.04 11.33
CA LYS A 328 -23.27 -20.92 10.57
C LYS A 328 -23.44 -19.96 9.38
N LEU A 329 -24.57 -20.03 8.69
CA LEU A 329 -24.92 -19.15 7.58
C LEU A 329 -25.15 -17.70 8.07
N GLN A 330 -25.83 -17.52 9.20
CA GLN A 330 -26.01 -16.21 9.84
C GLN A 330 -24.67 -15.59 10.26
N ARG A 331 -23.76 -16.37 10.86
CA ARG A 331 -22.40 -15.91 11.19
C ARG A 331 -21.58 -15.55 9.95
N GLN A 332 -21.78 -16.21 8.81
CA GLN A 332 -21.14 -15.83 7.56
C GLN A 332 -21.69 -14.51 7.03
N ARG A 333 -23.02 -14.33 7.00
CA ARG A 333 -23.66 -13.06 6.61
C ARG A 333 -23.23 -11.88 7.50
N GLU A 334 -23.14 -12.08 8.82
CA GLU A 334 -22.64 -11.04 9.73
C GLU A 334 -21.16 -10.70 9.51
N LYS A 335 -20.32 -11.71 9.25
CA LYS A 335 -18.89 -11.48 8.94
C LYS A 335 -18.73 -10.68 7.66
N GLU A 336 -19.56 -10.95 6.66
CA GLU A 336 -19.56 -10.26 5.39
C GLU A 336 -20.06 -8.82 5.53
N GLN A 337 -21.16 -8.60 6.24
CA GLN A 337 -21.66 -7.26 6.57
C GLN A 337 -20.60 -6.44 7.34
N ARG A 338 -19.94 -7.02 8.35
CA ARG A 338 -18.82 -6.34 9.04
C ARG A 338 -17.64 -6.04 8.12
N ARG A 339 -17.39 -6.87 7.10
CA ARG A 339 -16.33 -6.64 6.11
C ARG A 339 -16.70 -5.46 5.19
N GLN A 340 -17.95 -5.38 4.76
CA GLN A 340 -18.46 -4.26 3.96
C GLN A 340 -18.50 -2.96 4.76
N GLN A 341 -18.94 -3.00 6.02
CA GLN A 341 -18.97 -1.83 6.91
C GLN A 341 -17.57 -1.24 7.14
N ARG A 342 -16.57 -2.09 7.40
CA ARG A 342 -15.15 -1.65 7.50
C ARG A 342 -14.61 -1.06 6.20
N LYS A 343 -15.11 -1.49 5.03
CA LYS A 343 -14.71 -0.95 3.72
C LYS A 343 -15.31 0.45 3.53
N LEU A 344 -16.59 0.63 3.87
CA LEU A 344 -17.30 1.91 3.86
C LEU A 344 -16.67 2.92 4.85
N GLU A 345 -16.38 2.51 6.08
CA GLU A 345 -15.70 3.37 7.07
C GLU A 345 -14.32 3.83 6.59
N ARG A 346 -13.53 2.94 5.96
CA ARG A 346 -12.25 3.33 5.36
C ARG A 346 -12.42 4.33 4.22
N GLN A 347 -13.44 4.15 3.38
CA GLN A 347 -13.74 5.07 2.29
C GLN A 347 -14.18 6.45 2.81
N GLN A 348 -15.06 6.48 3.81
CA GLN A 348 -15.51 7.71 4.46
C GLN A 348 -14.35 8.44 5.15
N ARG A 349 -13.47 7.71 5.84
CA ARG A 349 -12.27 8.27 6.46
C ARG A 349 -11.32 8.90 5.44
N MET A 350 -11.09 8.23 4.30
CA MET A 350 -10.30 8.79 3.19
C MET A 350 -10.93 10.04 2.58
N ARG A 351 -12.27 10.09 2.45
CA ARG A 351 -13.00 11.29 1.99
C ARG A 351 -12.88 12.44 2.99
N GLN A 352 -12.99 12.16 4.30
CA GLN A 352 -12.81 13.17 5.35
C GLN A 352 -11.38 13.72 5.37
N GLU A 353 -10.36 12.86 5.31
CA GLU A 353 -8.95 13.30 5.24
C GLU A 353 -8.69 14.17 4.00
N ARG A 354 -9.29 13.86 2.85
CA ARG A 354 -9.19 14.71 1.64
C ARG A 354 -9.84 16.08 1.85
N ARG A 355 -11.04 16.14 2.44
CA ARG A 355 -11.72 17.40 2.77
C ARG A 355 -10.91 18.24 3.76
N GLU A 356 -10.35 17.62 4.78
CA GLU A 356 -9.54 18.31 5.80
C GLU A 356 -8.22 18.85 5.21
N ARG A 357 -7.57 18.10 4.31
CA ARG A 357 -6.39 18.59 3.57
C ARG A 357 -6.73 19.80 2.70
N ARG A 358 -7.88 19.79 2.01
CA ARG A 358 -8.33 20.91 1.17
C ARG A 358 -8.64 22.14 2.01
N ARG A 359 -9.28 21.96 3.18
CA ARG A 359 -9.53 23.04 4.15
C ARG A 359 -8.23 23.64 4.68
N LYS A 360 -7.24 22.81 5.05
CA LYS A 360 -5.92 23.29 5.49
C LYS A 360 -5.18 24.08 4.41
N MET A 361 -5.24 23.61 3.16
CA MET A 361 -4.65 24.34 2.02
C MET A 361 -5.31 25.72 1.83
N GLN A 362 -6.64 25.80 1.90
CA GLN A 362 -7.36 27.07 1.81
C GLN A 362 -7.06 28.01 2.99
N GLU A 363 -6.93 27.48 4.20
CA GLU A 363 -6.56 28.27 5.38
C GLU A 363 -5.12 28.80 5.27
N GLU A 364 -4.21 28.00 4.74
CA GLU A 364 -2.81 28.40 4.48
C GLU A 364 -2.73 29.47 3.37
N GLN A 365 -3.55 29.36 2.32
CA GLN A 365 -3.69 30.41 1.30
C GLN A 365 -4.24 31.71 1.88
N ARG A 366 -5.25 31.66 2.76
CA ARG A 366 -5.79 32.85 3.45
C ARG A 366 -4.74 33.51 4.33
N LYS A 367 -3.97 32.72 5.08
CA LYS A 367 -2.86 33.22 5.91
C LYS A 367 -1.75 33.86 5.07
N ARG A 368 -1.40 33.28 3.92
CA ARG A 368 -0.46 33.89 2.97
C ARG A 368 -0.95 35.23 2.44
N LYS A 369 -2.22 35.32 2.02
CA LYS A 369 -2.82 36.58 1.57
C LYS A 369 -2.81 37.64 2.66
N GLN A 370 -3.17 37.29 3.89
CA GLN A 370 -3.11 38.22 5.03
C GLN A 370 -1.69 38.69 5.34
N LEU A 371 -0.68 37.82 5.22
CA LEU A 371 0.71 38.19 5.43
C LEU A 371 1.22 39.14 4.33
N GLU A 372 0.82 38.89 3.09
CA GLU A 372 1.16 39.71 1.92
C GLU A 372 0.48 41.09 1.99
N GLU A 373 -0.75 41.14 2.51
CA GLU A 373 -1.50 42.37 2.77
C GLU A 373 -0.89 43.17 3.95
N GLN A 374 -0.46 42.50 5.02
CA GLN A 374 0.31 43.13 6.10
C GLN A 374 1.66 43.67 5.61
N GLN A 375 2.37 42.95 4.74
CA GLN A 375 3.60 43.45 4.14
C GLN A 375 3.36 44.65 3.24
N ARG A 376 2.27 44.67 2.46
CA ARG A 376 1.85 45.85 1.69
C ARG A 376 1.51 47.04 2.58
N GLN A 377 0.82 46.82 3.69
CA GLN A 377 0.52 47.87 4.67
C GLN A 377 1.80 48.40 5.35
N GLN A 378 2.76 47.53 5.69
CA GLN A 378 4.07 47.96 6.22
C GLN A 378 4.88 48.74 5.19
N GLN A 379 4.86 48.35 3.91
CA GLN A 379 5.51 49.11 2.83
C GLN A 379 4.84 50.47 2.60
N GLN A 380 3.51 50.56 2.72
CA GLN A 380 2.79 51.84 2.65
C GLN A 380 3.07 52.74 3.86
N GLN A 381 3.23 52.17 5.06
CA GLN A 381 3.63 52.92 6.26
C GLN A 381 5.09 53.40 6.16
N GLN A 382 6.00 52.58 5.63
CA GLN A 382 7.39 53.00 5.35
C GLN A 382 7.49 54.09 4.27
N HIS A 383 6.50 54.25 3.41
CA HIS A 383 6.42 55.38 2.47
C HIS A 383 5.78 56.64 3.07
N GLN A 384 5.18 56.57 4.26
CA GLN A 384 4.67 57.73 5.00
C GLN A 384 5.64 58.26 6.07
N GLU A 385 6.66 57.49 6.46
CA GLU A 385 7.68 57.89 7.45
C GLU A 385 9.03 58.30 6.83
N THR A 386 9.02 59.13 5.79
CA THR A 386 10.22 59.91 5.41
C THR A 386 9.95 61.40 5.56
N PRO A 387 10.31 62.02 6.71
CA PRO A 387 10.39 63.46 6.81
C PRO A 387 11.58 63.98 5.99
N GLN A 388 11.32 65.07 5.28
CA GLN A 388 12.26 66.02 4.69
C GLN A 388 13.69 65.98 5.26
N GLN A 389 14.67 65.72 4.40
CA GLN A 389 15.98 66.41 4.36
C GLN A 389 16.83 65.80 3.23
N HIS A 390 16.81 66.41 2.05
CA HIS A 390 17.96 66.34 1.14
C HIS A 390 18.09 67.63 0.36
N GLU A 391 19.21 68.31 0.60
CA GLU A 391 19.76 69.38 -0.22
C GLU A 391 19.89 68.97 -1.69
N PRO A 392 19.87 69.94 -2.63
CA PRO A 392 20.02 69.65 -4.04
C PRO A 392 21.46 69.21 -4.35
N GLN A 393 21.67 67.92 -4.56
CA GLN A 393 22.88 67.40 -5.21
C GLN A 393 22.80 67.65 -6.72
N SER A 394 23.94 67.99 -7.29
CA SER A 394 24.14 68.51 -8.65
C SER A 394 23.64 67.56 -9.76
N GLU A 395 23.07 68.15 -10.82
CA GLU A 395 22.55 67.49 -12.05
C GLU A 395 23.42 66.37 -12.68
N PRO A 396 24.77 66.35 -12.60
CA PRO A 396 25.59 65.31 -13.26
C PRO A 396 25.46 63.91 -12.65
N ASP A 397 25.15 63.79 -11.36
CA ASP A 397 25.18 62.49 -10.64
C ASP A 397 23.87 61.72 -10.77
N ALA A 398 22.73 62.42 -10.85
CA ALA A 398 21.43 61.81 -11.12
C ALA A 398 21.35 61.20 -12.54
N LEU A 399 21.99 61.83 -13.52
CA LEU A 399 22.06 61.32 -14.89
C LEU A 399 22.95 60.06 -14.98
N ARG A 400 24.01 60.02 -14.17
CA ARG A 400 24.95 58.89 -14.10
C ARG A 400 24.31 57.68 -13.44
N GLN A 401 23.53 57.87 -12.37
CA GLN A 401 22.77 56.81 -11.71
C GLN A 401 21.67 56.23 -12.61
N ARG A 402 20.91 57.07 -13.33
CA ARG A 402 19.91 56.59 -14.29
C ARG A 402 20.51 55.74 -15.41
N LYS A 403 21.68 56.12 -15.94
CA LYS A 403 22.42 55.31 -16.92
C LYS A 403 22.87 53.96 -16.35
N ILE A 404 23.32 53.92 -15.10
CA ILE A 404 23.72 52.67 -14.44
C ILE A 404 22.51 51.75 -14.23
N GLU A 405 21.37 52.30 -13.79
CA GLU A 405 20.13 51.53 -13.64
C GLU A 405 19.58 51.00 -14.97
N GLU A 406 19.65 51.80 -16.03
CA GLU A 406 19.25 51.41 -17.39
C GLU A 406 20.16 50.31 -17.93
N GLN A 407 21.48 50.45 -17.77
CA GLN A 407 22.46 49.41 -18.13
C GLN A 407 22.19 48.10 -17.37
N GLN A 408 21.93 48.18 -16.05
CA GLN A 408 21.60 47.01 -15.23
C GLN A 408 20.24 46.37 -15.59
N ARG A 409 19.30 47.12 -16.17
CA ARG A 409 18.05 46.56 -16.70
C ARG A 409 18.30 45.79 -17.98
N LEU A 410 19.07 46.35 -18.91
CA LEU A 410 19.43 45.71 -20.18
C LEU A 410 20.22 44.42 -19.95
N ASP A 411 21.21 44.43 -19.05
CA ASP A 411 21.98 43.23 -18.68
C ASP A 411 21.10 42.13 -18.06
N ARG A 412 20.07 42.52 -17.30
CA ARG A 412 19.10 41.57 -16.71
C ARG A 412 18.18 40.96 -17.77
N GLU A 413 17.67 41.77 -18.70
CA GLU A 413 16.84 41.29 -19.81
C GLU A 413 17.62 40.38 -20.77
N GLU A 414 18.90 40.67 -21.02
CA GLU A 414 19.78 39.83 -21.83
C GLU A 414 20.07 38.48 -21.14
N ARG A 415 20.36 38.49 -19.83
CA ARG A 415 20.52 37.25 -19.04
C ARG A 415 19.26 36.40 -19.04
N GLU A 416 18.08 36.99 -18.86
CA GLU A 416 16.81 36.25 -18.93
C GLU A 416 16.56 35.63 -20.32
N ARG A 417 16.93 36.34 -21.40
CA ARG A 417 16.84 35.81 -22.76
C ARG A 417 17.75 34.61 -22.97
N LEU A 418 19.03 34.73 -22.57
CA LEU A 418 20.00 33.63 -22.63
C LEU A 418 19.54 32.42 -21.81
N GLU A 419 19.01 32.64 -20.60
CA GLU A 419 18.53 31.56 -19.74
C GLU A 419 17.29 30.85 -20.32
N LYS A 420 16.37 31.60 -20.94
CA LYS A 420 15.22 31.03 -21.69
C LYS A 420 15.69 30.21 -22.90
N GLN A 421 16.69 30.69 -23.63
CA GLN A 421 17.26 29.99 -24.78
C GLN A 421 17.94 28.68 -24.36
N GLN A 422 18.75 28.70 -23.29
CA GLN A 422 19.34 27.49 -22.71
C GLN A 422 18.28 26.49 -22.24
N LYS A 423 17.24 26.95 -21.53
CA LYS A 423 16.13 26.08 -21.09
C LYS A 423 15.39 25.44 -22.27
N GLN A 424 15.18 26.17 -23.37
CA GLN A 424 14.58 25.61 -24.58
C GLN A 424 15.48 24.57 -25.26
N GLN A 425 16.80 24.82 -25.34
CA GLN A 425 17.75 23.86 -25.89
C GLN A 425 17.81 22.58 -25.06
N GLN A 426 17.90 22.70 -23.73
CA GLN A 426 17.87 21.56 -22.82
C GLN A 426 16.58 20.75 -22.96
N LEU A 427 15.43 21.40 -23.08
CA LEU A 427 14.15 20.70 -23.28
C LEU A 427 14.09 19.97 -24.63
N LYS A 428 14.67 20.54 -25.70
CA LYS A 428 14.75 19.87 -27.01
C LYS A 428 15.66 18.64 -26.96
N GLU A 429 16.84 18.76 -26.35
CA GLU A 429 17.75 17.62 -26.17
C GLU A 429 17.11 16.52 -25.31
N GLN A 430 16.38 16.90 -24.25
CA GLN A 430 15.71 15.95 -23.38
C GLN A 430 14.62 15.17 -24.13
N LYS A 431 13.82 15.85 -24.96
CA LYS A 431 12.82 15.21 -25.84
C LYS A 431 13.46 14.31 -26.88
N GLN A 432 14.61 14.69 -27.46
CA GLN A 432 15.34 13.85 -28.41
C GLN A 432 15.86 12.57 -27.75
N ARG A 433 16.42 12.66 -26.55
CA ARG A 433 16.88 11.49 -25.77
C ARG A 433 15.72 10.57 -25.40
N GLU A 434 14.59 11.13 -24.99
CA GLU A 434 13.38 10.37 -24.66
C GLU A 434 12.81 9.64 -25.89
N LEU A 435 12.81 10.30 -27.06
CA LEU A 435 12.40 9.69 -28.33
C LEU A 435 13.34 8.56 -28.75
N GLN A 436 14.66 8.74 -28.63
CA GLN A 436 15.65 7.70 -28.92
C GLN A 436 15.51 6.50 -27.98
N GLN A 437 15.25 6.72 -26.69
CA GLN A 437 15.00 5.65 -25.73
C GLN A 437 13.73 4.86 -26.07
N LEU A 438 12.65 5.56 -26.44
CA LEU A 438 11.41 4.91 -26.89
C LEU A 438 11.61 4.09 -28.17
N GLN A 439 12.42 4.58 -29.12
CA GLN A 439 12.76 3.84 -30.33
C GLN A 439 13.56 2.56 -30.01
N GLN A 440 14.58 2.66 -29.15
CA GLN A 440 15.36 1.50 -28.70
C GLN A 440 14.49 0.46 -27.98
N GLN A 441 13.58 0.90 -27.10
CA GLN A 441 12.65 0.00 -26.42
C GLN A 441 11.70 -0.72 -27.39
N HIS A 442 11.21 -0.02 -28.41
CA HIS A 442 10.34 -0.63 -29.42
C HIS A 442 11.10 -1.66 -30.27
N GLU A 443 12.37 -1.38 -30.58
CA GLU A 443 13.24 -2.28 -31.34
C GLU A 443 13.62 -3.53 -30.52
N GLU A 444 13.97 -3.37 -29.25
CA GLU A 444 14.20 -4.49 -28.32
C GLU A 444 12.94 -5.35 -28.14
N ALA A 445 11.77 -4.72 -27.98
CA ALA A 445 10.50 -5.42 -27.88
C ALA A 445 10.11 -6.16 -29.18
N ALA A 446 10.56 -5.67 -30.34
CA ALA A 446 10.40 -6.37 -31.61
C ALA A 446 11.35 -7.58 -31.72
N ARG A 447 12.61 -7.43 -31.32
CA ARG A 447 13.58 -8.55 -31.28
C ARG A 447 13.14 -9.64 -30.32
N GLN A 448 12.62 -9.26 -29.15
CA GLN A 448 12.16 -10.22 -28.16
C GLN A 448 10.94 -11.02 -28.65
N ARG A 449 9.98 -10.36 -29.31
CA ARG A 449 8.85 -11.04 -29.97
C ARG A 449 9.32 -12.03 -31.04
N ALA A 450 10.28 -11.64 -31.88
CA ALA A 450 10.83 -12.53 -32.89
C ALA A 450 11.52 -13.77 -32.28
N ALA A 451 12.26 -13.59 -31.18
CA ALA A 451 12.89 -14.69 -30.46
C ALA A 451 11.86 -15.62 -29.80
N ASP A 452 10.78 -15.06 -29.24
CA ASP A 452 9.68 -15.83 -28.65
C ASP A 452 8.94 -16.66 -29.71
N ASP A 453 8.69 -16.08 -30.90
CA ASP A 453 8.06 -16.77 -32.03
C ASP A 453 8.95 -17.92 -32.57
N GLU A 454 10.26 -17.71 -32.65
CA GLU A 454 11.22 -18.75 -33.03
C GLU A 454 11.28 -19.88 -31.98
N ALA A 455 11.30 -19.54 -30.70
CA ALA A 455 11.25 -20.51 -29.61
C ALA A 455 9.95 -21.34 -29.63
N LEU A 456 8.83 -20.71 -29.98
CA LEU A 456 7.55 -21.40 -30.15
C LEU A 456 7.58 -22.39 -31.30
N ARG A 457 8.16 -22.01 -32.45
CA ARG A 457 8.36 -22.91 -33.60
C ARG A 457 9.21 -24.13 -33.25
N LEU A 458 10.37 -23.91 -32.61
CA LEU A 458 11.24 -25.00 -32.15
C LEU A 458 10.53 -25.93 -31.15
N ARG A 459 9.68 -25.39 -30.28
CA ARG A 459 8.87 -26.18 -29.35
C ARG A 459 7.82 -27.02 -30.09
N GLN A 460 7.15 -26.46 -31.09
CA GLN A 460 6.18 -27.19 -31.91
C GLN A 460 6.84 -28.34 -32.68
N GLU A 461 8.02 -28.10 -33.26
CA GLU A 461 8.80 -29.13 -33.97
C GLU A 461 9.21 -30.27 -33.03
N ARG A 462 9.68 -29.96 -31.81
CA ARG A 462 9.99 -30.99 -30.80
C ARG A 462 8.78 -31.84 -30.43
N LEU A 463 7.61 -31.22 -30.27
CA LEU A 463 6.37 -31.93 -29.98
C LEU A 463 5.90 -32.80 -31.16
N GLN A 464 6.13 -32.37 -32.40
CA GLN A 464 5.87 -33.21 -33.58
C GLN A 464 6.79 -34.42 -33.61
N LYS A 465 8.11 -34.23 -33.47
CA LYS A 465 9.07 -35.34 -33.42
C LYS A 465 8.80 -36.33 -32.29
N GLN A 466 8.30 -35.86 -31.15
CA GLN A 466 7.91 -36.73 -30.05
C GLN A 466 6.69 -37.60 -30.42
N ARG A 467 5.66 -37.00 -31.03
CA ARG A 467 4.47 -37.73 -31.49
C ARG A 467 4.80 -38.76 -32.56
N GLU A 468 5.67 -38.42 -33.50
CA GLU A 468 6.14 -39.36 -34.54
C GLU A 468 6.84 -40.58 -33.91
N ARG A 469 7.70 -40.38 -32.92
CA ARG A 469 8.37 -41.49 -32.20
C ARG A 469 7.38 -42.36 -31.43
N GLU A 470 6.40 -41.74 -30.76
CA GLU A 470 5.34 -42.48 -30.05
C GLU A 470 4.48 -43.32 -31.02
N GLU A 471 4.21 -42.81 -32.22
CA GLU A 471 3.52 -43.56 -33.27
C GLU A 471 4.37 -44.69 -33.85
N GLU A 472 5.66 -44.47 -34.10
CA GLU A 472 6.61 -45.51 -34.53
C GLU A 472 6.72 -46.64 -33.49
N GLU A 473 6.83 -46.29 -32.21
CA GLU A 473 6.85 -47.28 -31.12
C GLU A 473 5.54 -48.08 -31.04
N ARG A 474 4.39 -47.42 -31.25
CA ARG A 474 3.09 -48.09 -31.27
C ARG A 474 3.01 -49.09 -32.41
N LEU A 475 3.40 -48.69 -33.63
CA LEU A 475 3.43 -49.56 -34.81
C LEU A 475 4.39 -50.74 -34.62
N ALA A 476 5.57 -50.51 -34.04
CA ALA A 476 6.54 -51.57 -33.74
C ALA A 476 6.02 -52.59 -32.73
N ARG A 477 5.27 -52.15 -31.70
CA ARG A 477 4.62 -53.05 -30.72
C ARG A 477 3.52 -53.89 -31.38
N GLU A 478 2.71 -53.28 -32.23
CA GLU A 478 1.66 -53.97 -32.97
C GLU A 478 2.25 -55.03 -33.92
N GLU A 479 3.34 -54.70 -34.63
CA GLU A 479 4.04 -55.66 -35.49
C GLU A 479 4.68 -56.80 -34.69
N LEU A 480 5.24 -56.51 -33.52
CA LEU A 480 5.80 -57.53 -32.62
C LEU A 480 4.71 -58.49 -32.13
N GLN A 481 3.55 -57.96 -31.75
CA GLN A 481 2.40 -58.78 -31.35
C GLN A 481 1.93 -59.68 -32.49
N ARG A 482 1.85 -59.16 -33.72
CA ARG A 482 1.50 -59.97 -34.90
C ARG A 482 2.50 -61.12 -35.13
N LYS A 483 3.80 -60.84 -35.05
CA LYS A 483 4.85 -61.87 -35.18
C LYS A 483 4.79 -62.94 -34.07
N GLN A 484 4.45 -62.54 -32.84
CA GLN A 484 4.27 -63.49 -31.74
C GLN A 484 3.06 -64.40 -31.97
N GLN A 485 1.94 -63.85 -32.48
CA GLN A 485 0.77 -64.64 -32.84
C GLN A 485 1.08 -65.64 -33.95
N GLU A 486 1.74 -65.20 -35.03
CA GLU A 486 2.14 -66.07 -36.15
C GLU A 486 3.07 -67.21 -35.68
N ALA A 487 4.08 -66.91 -34.84
CA ALA A 487 4.99 -67.92 -34.29
C ALA A 487 4.28 -68.91 -33.37
N GLN A 488 3.30 -68.44 -32.59
CA GLN A 488 2.50 -69.30 -31.72
C GLN A 488 1.57 -70.22 -32.53
N GLU A 489 0.98 -69.73 -33.61
CA GLU A 489 0.22 -70.57 -34.55
C GLU A 489 1.09 -71.64 -35.21
N GLU A 490 2.31 -71.31 -35.62
CA GLU A 490 3.23 -72.26 -36.23
C GLU A 490 3.68 -73.34 -35.23
N ALA A 491 4.01 -72.96 -33.99
CA ALA A 491 4.34 -73.89 -32.93
C ALA A 491 3.18 -74.86 -32.63
N ASN A 492 1.95 -74.35 -32.61
CA ASN A 492 0.75 -75.17 -32.43
C ASN A 492 0.59 -76.18 -33.58
N ARG A 493 0.83 -75.79 -34.83
CA ARG A 493 0.80 -76.71 -35.98
C ARG A 493 1.84 -77.81 -35.85
N GLN A 494 3.09 -77.45 -35.56
CA GLN A 494 4.18 -78.43 -35.38
C GLN A 494 3.87 -79.42 -34.25
N TYR A 495 3.32 -78.94 -33.14
CA TYR A 495 2.90 -79.81 -32.05
C TYR A 495 1.80 -80.80 -32.47
N THR A 496 0.81 -80.35 -33.24
CA THR A 496 -0.25 -81.25 -33.75
C THR A 496 0.28 -82.31 -34.70
N GLU A 497 1.23 -81.95 -35.58
CA GLU A 497 1.85 -82.90 -36.51
C GLU A 497 2.69 -83.95 -35.77
N GLN A 498 3.46 -83.54 -34.76
CA GLN A 498 4.24 -84.46 -33.92
C GLN A 498 3.34 -85.46 -33.20
N ARG A 499 2.22 -84.99 -32.64
CA ARG A 499 1.23 -85.85 -31.98
C ARG A 499 0.64 -86.90 -32.92
N LEU A 500 0.29 -86.50 -34.15
CA LEU A 500 -0.23 -87.43 -35.17
C LEU A 500 0.82 -88.45 -35.62
N ALA A 501 2.08 -88.03 -35.78
CA ALA A 501 3.18 -88.90 -36.15
C ALA A 501 3.50 -89.95 -35.05
N GLU A 502 3.50 -89.52 -33.79
CA GLU A 502 3.67 -90.41 -32.63
C GLU A 502 2.54 -91.44 -32.54
N GLU A 503 1.29 -90.99 -32.71
CA GLU A 503 0.14 -91.90 -32.72
C GLU A 503 0.23 -92.94 -33.85
N LYS A 504 0.67 -92.53 -35.04
CA LYS A 504 0.88 -93.44 -36.16
C LYS A 504 1.95 -94.50 -35.87
N ARG A 505 3.09 -94.09 -35.29
CA ARG A 505 4.16 -95.02 -34.89
C ARG A 505 3.68 -96.07 -33.89
N LEU A 506 2.93 -95.64 -32.87
CA LEU A 506 2.38 -96.56 -31.86
C LEU A 506 1.39 -97.56 -32.48
N ARG A 507 0.62 -97.16 -33.50
CA ARG A 507 -0.27 -98.06 -34.24
C ARG A 507 0.50 -99.09 -35.07
N GLU A 508 1.58 -98.68 -35.74
CA GLU A 508 2.43 -99.59 -36.53
C GLU A 508 3.13 -100.63 -35.64
N GLU A 509 3.70 -100.21 -34.51
CA GLU A 509 4.31 -101.13 -33.53
C GLU A 509 3.30 -102.14 -32.97
N HIS A 510 2.05 -101.71 -32.77
CA HIS A 510 0.98 -102.59 -32.31
C HIS A 510 0.57 -103.62 -33.38
N GLU A 511 0.51 -103.21 -34.65
CA GLU A 511 0.22 -104.10 -35.77
C GLU A 511 1.31 -105.16 -35.97
N GLU A 512 2.58 -104.80 -35.78
CA GLU A 512 3.69 -105.77 -35.84
C GLU A 512 3.63 -106.78 -34.70
N ARG A 513 3.28 -106.38 -33.47
CA ARG A 513 3.10 -107.31 -32.34
C ARG A 513 2.02 -108.34 -32.62
N LEU A 514 0.92 -107.94 -33.26
CA LEU A 514 -0.16 -108.86 -33.64
C LEU A 514 0.28 -109.89 -34.69
N LYS A 515 1.19 -109.53 -35.60
CA LYS A 515 1.74 -110.44 -36.63
C LYS A 515 2.70 -111.49 -36.06
N GLN A 516 3.31 -111.25 -34.89
CA GLN A 516 4.29 -112.16 -34.27
C GLN A 516 3.67 -113.31 -33.46
N LEU A 517 2.36 -113.32 -33.25
CA LEU A 517 1.66 -114.33 -32.46
C LEU A 517 1.30 -115.56 -33.32
N LYS A 518 1.89 -116.72 -32.99
CA LYS A 518 1.83 -117.95 -33.82
C LYS A 518 0.70 -118.93 -33.47
N SER A 519 -0.25 -118.59 -32.59
CA SER A 519 -1.40 -119.45 -32.29
C SER A 519 -2.74 -118.72 -32.37
N GLU A 520 -3.75 -119.35 -32.99
CA GLU A 520 -5.10 -118.78 -33.14
C GLU A 520 -5.80 -118.53 -31.78
N GLN A 521 -5.45 -119.30 -30.74
CA GLN A 521 -6.01 -119.11 -29.40
C GLN A 521 -5.46 -117.87 -28.69
N GLU A 522 -4.16 -117.57 -28.83
CA GLU A 522 -3.58 -116.33 -28.29
C GLU A 522 -4.06 -115.09 -29.03
N ARG A 523 -4.24 -115.18 -30.35
CA ARG A 523 -4.88 -114.12 -31.14
C ARG A 523 -6.32 -113.85 -30.67
N LYS A 524 -7.14 -114.89 -30.48
CA LYS A 524 -8.51 -114.71 -29.98
C LYS A 524 -8.56 -114.15 -28.56
N LEU A 525 -7.63 -114.54 -27.68
CA LEU A 525 -7.54 -114.00 -26.32
C LEU A 525 -7.11 -112.53 -26.34
N GLN A 526 -6.11 -112.17 -27.15
CA GLN A 526 -5.69 -110.78 -27.31
C GLN A 526 -6.75 -109.92 -28.00
N GLU A 527 -7.43 -110.42 -29.04
CA GLU A 527 -8.55 -109.74 -29.68
C GLU A 527 -9.70 -109.51 -28.68
N ALA A 528 -9.98 -110.45 -27.77
CA ALA A 528 -10.96 -110.28 -26.70
C ALA A 528 -10.50 -109.26 -25.63
N HIS A 529 -9.23 -109.27 -25.23
CA HIS A 529 -8.67 -108.26 -24.33
C HIS A 529 -8.65 -106.86 -24.96
N GLU A 530 -8.32 -106.76 -26.25
CA GLU A 530 -8.41 -105.52 -27.02
C GLU A 530 -9.84 -105.04 -27.17
N ALA A 531 -10.80 -105.93 -27.44
CA ALA A 531 -12.22 -105.58 -27.48
C ALA A 531 -12.67 -104.99 -26.14
N LYS A 532 -12.31 -105.61 -25.02
CA LYS A 532 -12.61 -105.09 -23.67
C LYS A 532 -11.90 -103.76 -23.39
N ARG A 533 -10.66 -103.58 -23.85
CA ARG A 533 -9.94 -102.31 -23.75
C ARG A 533 -10.57 -101.22 -24.61
N ARG A 534 -11.07 -101.56 -25.80
CA ARG A 534 -11.80 -100.63 -26.69
C ARG A 534 -13.13 -100.23 -26.08
N GLU A 535 -13.87 -101.16 -25.48
CA GLU A 535 -15.10 -100.85 -24.73
C GLU A 535 -14.82 -99.94 -23.52
N GLN A 536 -13.80 -100.25 -22.71
CA GLN A 536 -13.40 -99.39 -21.59
C GLN A 536 -12.94 -98.01 -22.05
N LYS A 537 -12.18 -97.95 -23.15
CA LYS A 537 -11.73 -96.69 -23.74
C LYS A 537 -12.88 -95.89 -24.32
N ALA A 538 -13.87 -96.54 -24.95
CA ALA A 538 -15.08 -95.87 -25.45
C ALA A 538 -15.94 -95.30 -24.30
N ILE A 539 -16.08 -96.03 -23.20
CA ILE A 539 -16.77 -95.53 -22.00
C ILE A 539 -16.01 -94.35 -21.39
N GLN A 540 -14.68 -94.44 -21.34
CA GLN A 540 -13.84 -93.35 -20.83
C GLN A 540 -13.90 -92.11 -21.74
N GLU A 541 -13.81 -92.27 -23.06
CA GLU A 541 -13.94 -91.20 -24.04
C GLU A 541 -15.33 -90.54 -23.96
N GLN A 542 -16.40 -91.30 -23.73
CA GLN A 542 -17.74 -90.75 -23.50
C GLN A 542 -17.85 -89.94 -22.20
N LEU A 543 -17.24 -90.40 -21.11
CA LEU A 543 -17.18 -89.65 -19.85
C LEU A 543 -16.35 -88.38 -19.99
N GLU A 544 -15.22 -88.45 -20.67
CA GLU A 544 -14.35 -87.30 -20.97
C GLU A 544 -15.07 -86.30 -21.90
N GLU A 545 -15.83 -86.77 -22.89
CA GLU A 545 -16.64 -85.90 -23.77
C GLU A 545 -17.76 -85.21 -23.00
N GLN A 546 -18.46 -85.92 -22.09
CA GLN A 546 -19.44 -85.31 -21.20
C GLN A 546 -18.81 -84.29 -20.25
N GLU A 547 -17.64 -84.57 -19.68
CA GLU A 547 -16.90 -83.60 -18.86
C GLU A 547 -16.45 -82.39 -19.68
N ARG A 548 -15.99 -82.59 -20.92
CA ARG A 548 -15.61 -81.49 -21.82
C ARG A 548 -16.80 -80.60 -22.16
N LEU A 549 -17.96 -81.16 -22.48
CA LEU A 549 -19.19 -80.40 -22.73
C LEU A 549 -19.62 -79.63 -21.48
N ARG A 550 -19.51 -80.24 -20.30
CA ARG A 550 -19.81 -79.57 -19.03
C ARG A 550 -18.85 -78.41 -18.75
N GLN A 551 -17.55 -78.61 -18.98
CA GLN A 551 -16.53 -77.56 -18.84
C GLN A 551 -16.72 -76.44 -19.86
N GLU A 552 -17.07 -76.77 -21.10
CA GLU A 552 -17.36 -75.78 -22.13
C GLU A 552 -18.60 -74.95 -21.78
N GLN A 553 -19.65 -75.59 -21.24
CA GLN A 553 -20.82 -74.88 -20.75
C GLN A 553 -20.48 -73.94 -19.59
N ILE A 554 -19.71 -74.40 -18.59
CA ILE A 554 -19.24 -73.55 -17.50
C ILE A 554 -18.42 -72.37 -18.03
N ARG A 555 -17.54 -72.60 -19.01
CA ARG A 555 -16.73 -71.54 -19.61
C ARG A 555 -17.61 -70.51 -20.33
N ARG A 556 -18.62 -70.94 -21.08
CA ARG A 556 -19.57 -70.04 -21.75
C ARG A 556 -20.38 -69.21 -20.75
N GLU A 557 -20.84 -69.84 -19.67
CA GLU A 557 -21.54 -69.13 -18.57
C GLU A 557 -20.64 -68.09 -17.91
N GLN A 558 -19.36 -68.43 -17.65
CA GLN A 558 -18.37 -67.48 -17.12
C GLN A 558 -18.07 -66.33 -18.08
N GLU A 559 -17.89 -66.61 -19.38
CA GLU A 559 -17.69 -65.57 -20.40
C GLU A 559 -18.90 -64.62 -20.53
N GLU A 560 -20.12 -65.14 -20.40
CA GLU A 560 -21.35 -64.33 -20.38
C GLU A 560 -21.47 -63.48 -19.10
N GLU A 561 -21.11 -64.04 -17.95
CA GLU A 561 -21.08 -63.32 -16.68
C GLU A 561 -20.01 -62.22 -16.67
N GLU A 562 -18.82 -62.49 -17.19
CA GLU A 562 -17.76 -61.50 -17.36
C GLU A 562 -18.19 -60.36 -18.29
N LYS A 563 -18.83 -60.67 -19.42
CA LYS A 563 -19.38 -59.64 -20.33
C LYS A 563 -20.49 -58.81 -19.66
N ARG A 564 -21.32 -59.43 -18.82
CA ARG A 564 -22.35 -58.70 -18.04
C ARG A 564 -21.71 -57.76 -17.02
N LEU A 565 -20.71 -58.23 -16.28
CA LEU A 565 -19.97 -57.41 -15.32
C LEU A 565 -19.18 -56.29 -16.01
N GLU A 566 -18.62 -56.55 -17.19
CA GLU A 566 -17.95 -55.53 -18.00
C GLU A 566 -18.93 -54.46 -18.48
N LEU A 567 -20.10 -54.86 -18.97
CA LEU A 567 -21.17 -53.93 -19.35
C LEU A 567 -21.65 -53.09 -18.16
N GLU A 568 -21.83 -53.71 -17.00
CA GLU A 568 -22.20 -53.01 -15.76
C GLU A 568 -21.14 -51.97 -15.36
N ARG A 569 -19.85 -52.34 -15.41
CA ARG A 569 -18.74 -51.40 -15.17
C ARG A 569 -18.75 -50.24 -16.17
N LEU A 570 -19.01 -50.51 -17.45
CA LEU A 570 -19.11 -49.47 -18.48
C LEU A 570 -20.33 -48.56 -18.28
N GLU A 571 -21.45 -49.08 -17.80
CA GLU A 571 -22.60 -48.27 -17.45
C GLU A 571 -22.35 -47.41 -16.20
N GLU A 572 -21.66 -47.95 -15.21
CA GLU A 572 -21.25 -47.23 -14.00
C GLU A 572 -20.28 -46.10 -14.32
N THR A 573 -19.27 -46.33 -15.17
CA THR A 573 -18.34 -45.29 -15.61
C THR A 573 -19.08 -44.22 -16.40
N ARG A 574 -19.97 -44.59 -17.33
CA ARG A 574 -20.79 -43.62 -18.08
C ARG A 574 -21.69 -42.79 -17.16
N ARG A 575 -22.31 -43.41 -16.14
CA ARG A 575 -23.13 -42.69 -15.14
C ARG A 575 -22.27 -41.76 -14.29
N PHE A 576 -21.07 -42.16 -13.92
CA PHE A 576 -20.13 -41.33 -13.20
C PHE A 576 -19.70 -40.12 -14.05
N GLU A 577 -19.31 -40.34 -15.29
CA GLU A 577 -18.93 -39.27 -16.23
C GLU A 577 -20.08 -38.29 -16.46
N GLN A 578 -21.31 -38.78 -16.65
CA GLN A 578 -22.50 -37.92 -16.77
C GLN A 578 -22.74 -37.07 -15.51
N ARG A 579 -22.54 -37.63 -14.31
CA ARG A 579 -22.66 -36.89 -13.05
C ARG A 579 -21.57 -35.82 -12.91
N GLU A 580 -20.33 -36.14 -13.30
CA GLU A 580 -19.23 -35.16 -13.29
C GLU A 580 -19.48 -34.04 -14.29
N LEU A 581 -19.92 -34.37 -15.51
CA LEU A 581 -20.30 -33.38 -16.53
C LEU A 581 -21.46 -32.49 -16.06
N ALA A 582 -22.50 -33.08 -15.46
CA ALA A 582 -23.61 -32.30 -14.90
C ALA A 582 -23.14 -31.35 -13.79
N ARG A 583 -22.24 -31.82 -12.91
CA ARG A 583 -21.63 -30.98 -11.87
C ARG A 583 -20.83 -29.82 -12.46
N LEU A 584 -20.04 -30.09 -13.50
CA LEU A 584 -19.27 -29.06 -14.22
C LEU A 584 -20.18 -28.03 -14.91
N HIS A 585 -21.27 -28.47 -15.53
CA HIS A 585 -22.27 -27.58 -16.12
C HIS A 585 -22.93 -26.70 -15.06
N GLU A 586 -23.30 -27.26 -13.91
CA GLU A 586 -23.87 -26.49 -12.80
C GLU A 586 -22.86 -25.47 -12.24
N GLU A 587 -21.58 -25.87 -12.09
CA GLU A 587 -20.54 -24.96 -11.65
C GLU A 587 -20.30 -23.82 -12.66
N ASN A 588 -20.30 -24.12 -13.95
CA ASN A 588 -20.17 -23.12 -15.01
C ASN A 588 -21.38 -22.17 -15.03
N ALA A 589 -22.60 -22.69 -14.89
CA ALA A 589 -23.80 -21.86 -14.79
C ALA A 589 -23.75 -20.91 -13.58
N ARG A 590 -23.27 -21.39 -12.42
CA ARG A 590 -23.06 -20.55 -11.22
C ARG A 590 -22.00 -19.46 -11.46
N ARG A 591 -20.94 -19.77 -12.20
CA ARG A 591 -19.90 -18.80 -12.57
C ARG A 591 -20.45 -17.73 -13.52
N GLU A 592 -21.24 -18.12 -14.51
CA GLU A 592 -21.91 -17.20 -15.44
C GLU A 592 -22.94 -16.31 -14.74
N GLU A 593 -23.72 -16.86 -13.81
CA GLU A 593 -24.66 -16.07 -13.02
C GLU A 593 -23.94 -15.04 -12.15
N LEU A 594 -22.85 -15.44 -11.49
CA LEU A 594 -22.02 -14.52 -10.71
C LEU A 594 -21.40 -13.44 -11.60
N GLN A 595 -21.02 -13.78 -12.83
CA GLN A 595 -20.51 -12.82 -13.80
C GLN A 595 -21.60 -11.82 -14.21
N ARG A 596 -22.81 -12.29 -14.53
CA ARG A 596 -23.97 -11.42 -14.82
C ARG A 596 -24.31 -10.50 -13.65
N GLN A 597 -24.27 -11.00 -12.42
CA GLN A 597 -24.49 -10.17 -11.23
C GLN A 597 -23.42 -9.07 -11.08
N ARG A 598 -22.15 -9.39 -11.32
CA ARG A 598 -21.06 -8.41 -11.31
C ARG A 598 -21.20 -7.39 -12.43
N GLU A 599 -21.56 -7.81 -13.63
CA GLU A 599 -21.79 -6.92 -14.77
C GLU A 599 -22.97 -5.98 -14.51
N ALA A 600 -24.06 -6.48 -13.91
CA ALA A 600 -25.18 -5.65 -13.48
C ALA A 600 -24.77 -4.66 -12.39
N GLU A 601 -23.97 -5.06 -11.40
CA GLU A 601 -23.43 -4.15 -10.37
C GLU A 601 -22.54 -3.06 -10.99
N ILE A 602 -21.70 -3.42 -11.96
CA ILE A 602 -20.85 -2.48 -12.70
C ILE A 602 -21.73 -1.50 -13.50
N ALA A 603 -22.77 -2.00 -14.17
CA ALA A 603 -23.70 -1.16 -14.93
C ALA A 603 -24.44 -0.17 -14.02
N GLN A 604 -24.91 -0.61 -12.85
CA GLN A 604 -25.54 0.26 -11.86
C GLN A 604 -24.57 1.35 -11.38
N ARG A 605 -23.33 0.98 -11.02
CA ARG A 605 -22.32 1.95 -10.58
C ARG A 605 -21.99 2.97 -11.67
N LYS A 606 -21.91 2.56 -12.93
CA LYS A 606 -21.71 3.46 -14.07
C LYS A 606 -22.91 4.41 -14.26
N ALA A 607 -24.14 3.93 -14.07
CA ALA A 607 -25.33 4.77 -14.14
C ALA A 607 -25.36 5.79 -13.00
N ASP A 608 -25.01 5.38 -11.77
CA ASP A 608 -24.90 6.29 -10.63
C ASP A 608 -23.78 7.33 -10.81
N GLU A 609 -22.64 6.93 -11.38
CA GLU A 609 -21.55 7.85 -11.71
C GLU A 609 -21.97 8.89 -12.76
N ARG A 610 -22.76 8.49 -13.77
CA ARG A 610 -23.33 9.44 -14.74
C ARG A 610 -24.28 10.43 -14.09
N LYS A 611 -25.20 9.95 -13.23
CA LYS A 611 -26.11 10.84 -12.48
C LYS A 611 -25.36 11.82 -11.60
N LEU A 612 -24.31 11.36 -10.92
CA LEU A 612 -23.47 12.21 -10.08
C LEU A 612 -22.71 13.25 -10.92
N ALA A 613 -22.24 12.87 -12.11
CA ALA A 613 -21.56 13.78 -13.02
C ALA A 613 -22.51 14.87 -13.56
N GLU A 614 -23.73 14.50 -13.94
CA GLU A 614 -24.78 15.44 -14.34
C GLU A 614 -25.14 16.41 -13.20
N GLU A 615 -25.27 15.91 -11.98
CA GLU A 615 -25.52 16.74 -10.80
C GLU A 615 -24.32 17.67 -10.48
N GLU A 616 -23.10 17.18 -10.60
CA GLU A 616 -21.89 17.99 -10.44
C GLU A 616 -21.81 19.09 -11.49
N GLU A 617 -22.17 18.80 -12.74
CA GLU A 617 -22.22 19.81 -13.80
C GLU A 617 -23.27 20.88 -13.54
N ARG A 618 -24.47 20.49 -13.11
CA ARG A 618 -25.53 21.42 -12.71
C ARG A 618 -25.06 22.34 -11.57
N LEU A 619 -24.47 21.78 -10.52
CA LEU A 619 -23.93 22.57 -9.40
C LEU A 619 -22.79 23.49 -9.84
N ARG A 620 -21.95 23.07 -10.79
CA ARG A 620 -20.90 23.92 -11.35
C ARG A 620 -21.48 25.10 -12.13
N GLN A 621 -22.56 24.90 -12.87
CA GLN A 621 -23.26 25.98 -13.57
C GLN A 621 -23.86 26.97 -12.56
N GLU A 622 -24.55 26.47 -11.53
CA GLU A 622 -25.14 27.29 -10.46
C GLU A 622 -24.07 28.13 -9.73
N VAL A 623 -22.95 27.53 -9.32
CA VAL A 623 -21.84 28.26 -8.69
C VAL A 623 -21.24 29.31 -9.63
N LYS A 624 -21.13 29.01 -10.93
CA LYS A 624 -20.63 29.97 -11.93
C LYS A 624 -21.58 31.14 -12.13
N GLU A 625 -22.88 30.91 -12.05
CA GLU A 625 -23.90 31.97 -12.09
C GLU A 625 -23.87 32.83 -10.82
N GLU A 626 -23.76 32.21 -9.64
CA GLU A 626 -23.58 32.93 -8.38
C GLU A 626 -22.30 33.78 -8.36
N GLU A 627 -21.18 33.26 -8.88
CA GLU A 627 -19.92 34.00 -8.98
C GLU A 627 -20.05 35.21 -9.92
N LYS A 628 -20.73 35.03 -11.07
CA LYS A 628 -21.06 36.15 -11.96
C LYS A 628 -21.97 37.17 -11.28
N ALA A 629 -22.97 36.73 -10.54
CA ALA A 629 -23.87 37.62 -9.80
C ALA A 629 -23.13 38.44 -8.74
N ARG A 630 -22.25 37.79 -7.96
CA ARG A 630 -21.37 38.48 -6.99
C ARG A 630 -20.42 39.46 -7.67
N SER A 631 -19.86 39.10 -8.81
CA SER A 631 -18.99 40.01 -9.57
C SER A 631 -19.74 41.25 -10.06
N ARG A 632 -20.99 41.11 -10.51
CA ARG A 632 -21.84 42.25 -10.89
C ARG A 632 -22.15 43.14 -9.68
N GLN A 633 -22.50 42.54 -8.54
CA GLN A 633 -22.73 43.30 -7.30
C GLN A 633 -21.50 44.09 -6.88
N LEU A 634 -20.31 43.48 -6.90
CA LEU A 634 -19.06 44.16 -6.59
C LEU A 634 -18.76 45.29 -7.59
N GLU A 635 -19.02 45.08 -8.88
CA GLU A 635 -18.86 46.12 -9.90
C GLU A 635 -19.81 47.31 -9.67
N GLU A 636 -21.07 47.05 -9.32
CA GLU A 636 -22.04 48.08 -8.96
C GLU A 636 -21.65 48.83 -7.69
N GLU A 637 -21.18 48.14 -6.66
CA GLU A 637 -20.66 48.74 -5.43
C GLU A 637 -19.44 49.63 -5.72
N MET A 638 -18.50 49.18 -6.57
CA MET A 638 -17.36 50.00 -6.97
C MET A 638 -17.79 51.24 -7.75
N LYS A 639 -18.77 51.13 -8.66
CA LYS A 639 -19.31 52.29 -9.40
C LYS A 639 -19.96 53.30 -8.45
N ARG A 640 -20.80 52.84 -7.51
CA ARG A 640 -21.41 53.72 -6.49
C ARG A 640 -20.36 54.40 -5.63
N ALA A 641 -19.34 53.67 -5.18
CA ALA A 641 -18.25 54.24 -4.40
C ALA A 641 -17.43 55.27 -5.20
N GLU A 642 -17.25 55.07 -6.50
CA GLU A 642 -16.60 56.03 -7.38
C GLU A 642 -17.45 57.29 -7.59
N GLU A 643 -18.76 57.15 -7.77
CA GLU A 643 -19.71 58.26 -7.87
C GLU A 643 -19.77 59.07 -6.57
N GLU A 644 -19.85 58.41 -5.41
CA GLU A 644 -19.77 59.08 -4.10
C GLU A 644 -18.44 59.82 -3.92
N ARG A 645 -17.32 59.24 -4.35
CA ARG A 645 -16.02 59.92 -4.28
C ARG A 645 -16.00 61.16 -5.18
N LYS A 646 -16.54 61.07 -6.40
CA LYS A 646 -16.67 62.22 -7.32
C LYS A 646 -17.57 63.30 -6.74
N GLN A 647 -18.69 62.93 -6.11
CA GLN A 647 -19.56 63.87 -5.42
C GLN A 647 -18.84 64.58 -4.28
N ARG A 648 -18.15 63.84 -3.40
CA ARG A 648 -17.36 64.44 -2.31
C ARG A 648 -16.28 65.40 -2.83
N GLU A 649 -15.58 65.03 -3.90
CA GLU A 649 -14.58 65.91 -4.52
C GLU A 649 -15.22 67.17 -5.13
N ALA A 650 -16.40 67.04 -5.74
CA ALA A 650 -17.15 68.18 -6.27
C ALA A 650 -17.64 69.11 -5.14
N ASP A 651 -18.17 68.54 -4.05
CA ASP A 651 -18.62 69.28 -2.87
C ASP A 651 -17.46 70.00 -2.19
N GLU A 652 -16.29 69.36 -2.07
CA GLU A 652 -15.08 69.97 -1.53
C GLU A 652 -14.58 71.11 -2.41
N LYS A 653 -14.57 70.93 -3.74
CA LYS A 653 -14.24 72.00 -4.70
C LYS A 653 -15.22 73.16 -4.61
N ALA A 654 -16.52 72.89 -4.50
CA ALA A 654 -17.54 73.92 -4.35
C ALA A 654 -17.37 74.68 -3.02
N ALA A 655 -17.10 73.99 -1.92
CA ALA A 655 -16.82 74.60 -0.62
C ALA A 655 -15.54 75.43 -0.63
N ALA A 656 -14.49 74.97 -1.31
CA ALA A 656 -13.25 75.73 -1.48
C ALA A 656 -13.47 76.99 -2.33
N ALA A 657 -14.26 76.90 -3.41
CA ALA A 657 -14.63 78.04 -4.25
C ALA A 657 -15.43 79.08 -3.46
N ALA A 658 -16.44 78.66 -2.69
CA ALA A 658 -17.23 79.54 -1.85
C ALA A 658 -16.38 80.23 -0.76
N LYS A 659 -15.44 79.52 -0.15
CA LYS A 659 -14.48 80.13 0.81
C LYS A 659 -13.58 81.15 0.13
N ALA A 660 -13.10 80.88 -1.08
CA ALA A 660 -12.28 81.80 -1.85
C ALA A 660 -13.05 83.06 -2.25
N GLU A 661 -14.33 82.93 -2.61
CA GLU A 661 -15.22 84.04 -2.89
C GLU A 661 -15.45 84.92 -1.66
N GLN A 662 -15.77 84.32 -0.50
CA GLN A 662 -15.87 85.06 0.76
C GLN A 662 -14.58 85.78 1.15
N GLN A 663 -13.41 85.18 0.87
CA GLN A 663 -12.12 85.85 1.09
C GLN A 663 -11.92 87.04 0.15
N LYS A 664 -12.32 86.93 -1.12
CA LYS A 664 -12.29 88.03 -2.08
C LYS A 664 -13.20 89.17 -1.65
N GLU A 665 -14.44 88.89 -1.25
CA GLU A 665 -15.38 89.91 -0.77
C GLU A 665 -14.83 90.66 0.45
N LYS A 666 -14.28 89.93 1.43
CA LYS A 666 -13.63 90.54 2.61
C LYS A 666 -12.44 91.40 2.22
N PHE A 667 -11.64 90.96 1.26
CA PHE A 667 -10.50 91.72 0.77
C PHE A 667 -10.95 93.00 0.04
N GLU A 668 -11.97 92.91 -0.80
CA GLU A 668 -12.55 94.06 -1.49
C GLU A 668 -13.17 95.08 -0.52
N GLU A 669 -13.86 94.61 0.52
CA GLU A 669 -14.42 95.46 1.56
C GLU A 669 -13.31 96.17 2.37
N ALA A 670 -12.27 95.43 2.79
CA ALA A 670 -11.11 96.01 3.46
C ALA A 670 -10.41 97.05 2.59
N ASN A 671 -10.28 96.78 1.28
CA ASN A 671 -9.69 97.71 0.32
C ASN A 671 -10.56 98.97 0.14
N LYS A 672 -11.90 98.84 0.11
CA LYS A 672 -12.81 100.01 0.08
C LYS A 672 -12.65 100.89 1.32
N ILE A 673 -12.57 100.29 2.50
CA ILE A 673 -12.37 101.01 3.77
C ILE A 673 -11.04 101.76 3.76
N GLU A 674 -9.96 101.12 3.32
CA GLU A 674 -8.65 101.77 3.30
C GLU A 674 -8.57 102.88 2.25
N ASN A 675 -9.15 102.67 1.07
CA ASN A 675 -9.24 103.72 0.05
C ASN A 675 -10.05 104.93 0.55
N ALA A 676 -11.13 104.73 1.31
CA ALA A 676 -11.89 105.80 1.93
C ALA A 676 -11.05 106.57 2.97
N ARG A 677 -10.30 105.88 3.84
CA ARG A 677 -9.37 106.51 4.79
C ARG A 677 -8.31 107.37 4.10
N VAL A 678 -7.74 106.86 3.01
CA VAL A 678 -6.77 107.61 2.21
C VAL A 678 -7.43 108.85 1.59
N ALA A 679 -8.66 108.73 1.08
CA ALA A 679 -9.41 109.86 0.53
C ALA A 679 -9.70 110.94 1.58
N ASP A 680 -10.13 110.56 2.79
CA ASP A 680 -10.37 111.48 3.90
C ASP A 680 -9.08 112.19 4.32
N SER A 681 -7.98 111.45 4.45
CA SER A 681 -6.65 112.02 4.74
C SER A 681 -6.22 113.03 3.67
N LEU A 682 -6.48 112.74 2.39
CA LEU A 682 -6.22 113.66 1.29
C LEU A 682 -7.12 114.90 1.35
N GLN A 683 -8.38 114.76 1.76
CA GLN A 683 -9.32 115.86 1.91
C GLN A 683 -8.91 116.78 3.07
N ASP A 684 -8.48 116.24 4.19
CA ASP A 684 -7.97 117.02 5.32
C ASP A 684 -6.69 117.78 4.95
N LYS A 685 -5.77 117.13 4.23
CA LYS A 685 -4.59 117.81 3.67
C LYS A 685 -5.00 118.94 2.72
N ARG A 686 -6.05 118.76 1.89
CA ARG A 686 -6.59 119.82 1.02
C ARG A 686 -7.17 120.98 1.84
N ARG A 687 -7.91 120.71 2.92
CA ARG A 687 -8.47 121.74 3.82
C ARG A 687 -7.37 122.54 4.51
N GLN A 688 -6.37 121.86 5.08
CA GLN A 688 -5.21 122.51 5.70
C GLN A 688 -4.39 123.32 4.69
N TYR A 689 -4.30 122.85 3.44
CA TYR A 689 -3.63 123.59 2.37
C TYR A 689 -4.43 124.83 1.97
N ALA A 690 -5.75 124.72 1.77
CA ALA A 690 -6.62 125.86 1.48
C ALA A 690 -6.58 126.92 2.58
N SER A 691 -6.61 126.51 3.86
CA SER A 691 -6.46 127.42 5.01
C SER A 691 -5.09 128.11 5.05
N ARG A 692 -4.02 127.43 4.61
CA ARG A 692 -2.69 128.05 4.50
C ARG A 692 -2.66 129.09 3.38
N ILE A 693 -3.28 128.82 2.24
CA ILE A 693 -3.33 129.76 1.11
C ILE A 693 -4.18 131.00 1.43
N SER A 694 -5.30 130.85 2.15
CA SER A 694 -6.17 131.98 2.50
C SER A 694 -5.55 132.99 3.49
N LYS A 695 -4.40 132.65 4.10
CA LYS A 695 -3.64 133.54 5.00
C LYS A 695 -2.62 134.43 4.27
N LEU A 696 -2.43 134.26 2.96
CA LEU A 696 -1.51 135.08 2.16
C LEU A 696 -2.20 136.33 1.58
N SER A 697 -1.41 137.36 1.28
CA SER A 697 -1.84 138.58 0.58
C SER A 697 -2.43 138.26 -0.81
N PRO A 698 -3.44 139.01 -1.31
CA PRO A 698 -4.08 138.74 -2.60
C PRO A 698 -3.12 138.60 -3.80
N GLU A 699 -2.08 139.44 -3.87
CA GLU A 699 -1.06 139.36 -4.94
C GLU A 699 -0.24 138.05 -4.88
N ASP A 700 0.03 137.54 -3.67
CA ASP A 700 0.75 136.28 -3.49
C ASP A 700 -0.13 135.07 -3.80
N GLN A 701 -1.44 135.14 -3.54
CA GLN A 701 -2.39 134.08 -3.88
C GLN A 701 -2.45 133.85 -5.40
N GLU A 702 -2.45 134.91 -6.21
CA GLU A 702 -2.40 134.83 -7.67
C GLU A 702 -1.08 134.23 -8.16
N ARG A 703 0.06 134.68 -7.63
CA ARG A 703 1.38 134.09 -7.96
C ARG A 703 1.45 132.61 -7.62
N PHE A 704 0.90 132.18 -6.48
CA PHE A 704 0.80 130.76 -6.12
C PHE A 704 -0.11 129.97 -7.07
N ALA A 705 -1.23 130.55 -7.52
CA ALA A 705 -2.13 129.93 -8.48
C ALA A 705 -1.46 129.77 -9.86
N GLU A 706 -0.74 130.79 -10.34
CA GLU A 706 0.03 130.72 -11.59
C GLU A 706 1.16 129.70 -11.52
N MET A 707 1.97 129.73 -10.45
CA MET A 707 3.05 128.77 -10.23
C MET A 707 2.53 127.33 -10.14
N ARG A 708 1.34 127.13 -9.54
CA ARG A 708 0.69 125.83 -9.50
C ARG A 708 0.17 125.39 -10.87
N LYS A 709 -0.37 126.31 -11.67
CA LYS A 709 -0.80 126.04 -13.06
C LYS A 709 0.39 125.60 -13.90
N MET A 710 1.52 126.31 -13.79
CA MET A 710 2.77 125.96 -14.47
C MET A 710 3.32 124.60 -14.01
N ARG A 711 3.37 124.35 -12.70
CA ARG A 711 3.81 123.05 -12.15
C ARG A 711 2.90 121.89 -12.55
N LYS A 712 1.58 122.11 -12.59
CA LYS A 712 0.60 121.11 -13.05
C LYS A 712 0.80 120.80 -14.52
N GLN A 713 0.95 121.82 -15.38
CA GLN A 713 1.22 121.63 -16.80
C GLN A 713 2.55 120.91 -17.04
N MET A 714 3.60 121.24 -16.28
CA MET A 714 4.89 120.55 -16.39
C MET A 714 4.79 119.08 -15.95
N LYS A 715 4.09 118.79 -14.84
CA LYS A 715 3.88 117.42 -14.36
C LYS A 715 3.03 116.58 -15.32
N GLU A 716 1.97 117.15 -15.90
CA GLU A 716 1.15 116.49 -16.93
C GLU A 716 1.97 116.17 -18.19
N ARG A 717 2.84 117.09 -18.64
CA ARG A 717 3.77 116.83 -19.75
C ARG A 717 4.73 115.67 -19.44
N LEU A 718 5.29 115.65 -18.21
CA LEU A 718 6.20 114.59 -17.78
C LEU A 718 5.50 113.22 -17.70
N LEU A 719 4.28 113.17 -17.17
CA LEU A 719 3.47 111.95 -17.10
C LEU A 719 3.14 111.42 -18.49
N LYS A 720 2.71 112.28 -19.42
CA LYS A 720 2.48 111.90 -20.81
C LYS A 720 3.73 111.35 -21.48
N GLN A 721 4.91 111.94 -21.22
CA GLN A 721 6.18 111.39 -21.70
C GLN A 721 6.49 110.01 -21.11
N GLN A 722 6.20 109.79 -19.82
CA GLN A 722 6.40 108.48 -19.19
C GLN A 722 5.42 107.42 -19.72
N GLU A 723 4.15 107.77 -19.93
CA GLU A 723 3.17 106.88 -20.54
C GLU A 723 3.52 106.54 -21.98
N GLN A 724 3.97 107.52 -22.77
CA GLN A 724 4.50 107.27 -24.11
C GLN A 724 5.73 106.34 -24.07
N LYS A 725 6.63 106.49 -23.09
CA LYS A 725 7.76 105.56 -22.90
C LYS A 725 7.30 104.15 -22.51
N LYS A 726 6.26 104.02 -21.68
CA LYS A 726 5.68 102.72 -21.31
C LYS A 726 4.98 102.06 -22.49
N LEU A 727 4.19 102.80 -23.26
CA LEU A 727 3.54 102.32 -24.48
C LEU A 727 4.58 101.83 -25.50
N LYS A 728 5.66 102.60 -25.72
CA LYS A 728 6.78 102.16 -26.57
C LYS A 728 7.43 100.87 -26.07
N ARG A 729 7.61 100.70 -24.76
CA ARG A 729 8.14 99.45 -24.17
C ARG A 729 7.18 98.27 -24.32
N ILE A 730 5.87 98.50 -24.26
CA ILE A 730 4.86 97.45 -24.49
C ILE A 730 4.82 97.07 -25.97
N GLU A 731 4.87 98.06 -26.88
CA GLU A 731 4.98 97.82 -28.32
C GLU A 731 6.28 97.06 -28.67
N GLU A 732 7.39 97.39 -28.02
CA GLU A 732 8.67 96.69 -28.17
C GLU A 732 8.63 95.26 -27.61
N ALA A 733 7.98 95.04 -26.46
CA ALA A 733 7.75 93.72 -25.91
C ALA A 733 6.83 92.85 -26.79
N ILE A 734 5.79 93.43 -27.38
CA ILE A 734 4.92 92.75 -28.35
C ILE A 734 5.70 92.41 -29.63
N ARG A 735 6.58 93.31 -30.11
CA ARG A 735 7.46 93.03 -31.26
C ARG A 735 8.42 91.87 -30.98
N LEU A 736 9.01 91.82 -29.79
CA LEU A 736 9.91 90.75 -29.37
C LEU A 736 9.18 89.40 -29.20
N ASN A 737 7.93 89.41 -28.75
CA ASN A 737 7.11 88.20 -28.58
C ASN A 737 6.57 87.64 -29.92
N ASN A 738 6.47 88.47 -30.96
CA ASN A 738 6.10 88.04 -32.32
C ASN A 738 7.31 87.57 -33.17
N LEU A 739 8.54 87.64 -32.63
CA LEU A 739 9.78 87.16 -33.26
C LEU A 739 10.26 85.81 -32.68
N GLN A 740 9.59 85.30 -31.64
CA GLN A 740 9.66 83.90 -31.17
C GLN A 740 8.50 83.11 -31.77
#